data_AF-A0A9W8MKX0-F1
#
_entry.id   AF-A0A9W8MKX0-F1
#
_cell.length_a   1.000
_cell.length_b   1.000
_cell.length_c   1.000
_cell.angle_alpha   90.00
_cell.angle_beta   90.00
_cell.angle_gamma   90.00
#
_symmetry.space_group_name_H-M   'P 1'
#
loop_
_entity.id
_entity.type
_entity.pdbx_description
1 polymer ?
#
loop_
_entity_poly.entity_id
_entity_poly.type
_entity_poly.pdbx_seq_one_letter_code
_entity_poly.pdbx_strand_id
1 'polypeptide(L)'
;MAENDRPTQASVSISLQTTFYLTDIAVLREDSESKNDQLNIAELVIFGLEQSGIGTPFSLTPTSPNRWEVQASIKLPEEADELNVVTKSDEGAEIGSACLDLNSGGGGSAQSGSGCVTRMRAIVRGEANPGVFGTLGNQCLRRFQSTADLTDIACAIALIQKAVELTPPRHPVFPDFLTNLGAAFLSRFHHTRNISDVSHAIDALQQAVNSSPSSNSNLHSALENLGFSFRARFELTGDHSDIAAAVAAFRRAIGITPPGHLNPFLSKKLGRLYMDCFQQTNDLADITNAVTTLRKAVDLTSPDDKDLPDLLDDLGVCLRHRFKLQGDFSDITNAVTALQKAVNLTSPDDRDLPDRLNNLGGCLIHRFEYKGDLPDIRSAAETLQKAVDLDPPGSAASLPSRLNNLGISLRSLYERTGDFAYITTAIEVHEKAVKLAPPTDEKLPDLLNNLGCSFLARFKRTGDLSDISKAIEVAQKAVQFTTPSHPKLPKCLEIFGNSYRQRFDHTGDLADITNAIASHQKAVGLTPLGDPELPGRLSNLGTSLLARFQLTDEVSDIEDALAAHTKAVELTPPDHANQRVLHHNLAAAYGCYFDCQPDNLSFIDNAISAIKRAVELTPSDHPDLPSHLSALGHLWRRRFAETHDPSELVSAVEAQQKAIQLTPPGHANLPYHLFALGNSFIVRFRQTKDLSDITEAIAVFQRSLDLTPIDHPERSVRLANLAQSFCELSTLKDKRTNIDKCIAYLMSAATCSSGSSLSKLIASTNWAALSYSYHPESPQTLAAFEHSIRLLSMVAGLEQTVQSRHERLRELSRVPPQAPAFACSIGRPDKALEWMEHGRCLVWNQFNQLRTPLDELRLQDEDLAQRIWDVSKQLEKAGFRRHLGLSIIEASMTEKISKQEEAHSHILLAKEWDRLLTTVRTTVPGFKNFLQPPTCSDILQHLPSSGPVVVINVWRTRCDALALLAGLDEPLHIPLPNFSLKKAIAYRHDLTVYLERHGLRARGRGGETEESIKDGEDEGAGEDLDVLEVADEDSYDGFELEDIDGKPRQRSFRPAPPGGSRRRYSVHEILEGLWKDVVKPVLDSLAFSVSCTLSLQF
;
A
#
# COMPACT_ATOMS: atom_id res chain seq x y z
N MET A 1 -12.76 -31.79 67.35
CA MET A 1 -13.93 -32.62 67.71
C MET A 1 -14.58 -33.04 66.40
N ALA A 2 -14.59 -34.28 65.93
CA ALA A 2 -14.09 -35.58 66.37
C ALA A 2 -13.71 -36.32 65.05
N GLU A 3 -12.54 -36.95 64.92
CA GLU A 3 -12.14 -38.28 65.43
C GLU A 3 -12.95 -39.47 64.89
N ASN A 4 -12.16 -40.46 64.42
CA ASN A 4 -12.40 -41.89 64.21
C ASN A 4 -12.50 -42.36 62.75
N ASP A 5 -11.47 -43.01 62.19
CA ASP A 5 -10.78 -44.26 62.57
C ASP A 5 -11.28 -45.43 61.73
N ARG A 6 -10.45 -45.85 60.77
CA ARG A 6 -10.40 -47.19 60.16
C ARG A 6 -9.02 -47.37 59.50
N PRO A 7 -8.49 -48.59 59.39
CA PRO A 7 -7.91 -49.37 60.47
C PRO A 7 -6.40 -49.57 60.26
N THR A 8 -5.71 -49.74 61.37
CA THR A 8 -4.33 -50.24 61.49
C THR A 8 -4.08 -51.48 60.62
N GLN A 9 -3.40 -51.31 59.49
CA GLN A 9 -2.50 -52.35 58.97
C GLN A 9 -1.20 -52.24 59.77
N ALA A 10 -0.95 -53.26 60.59
CA ALA A 10 0.36 -53.50 61.16
C ALA A 10 1.35 -53.78 60.01
N SER A 11 1.97 -52.74 59.47
CA SER A 11 3.30 -52.91 58.91
C SER A 11 4.22 -53.10 60.10
N VAL A 12 4.60 -54.34 60.34
CA VAL A 12 5.71 -54.67 61.24
C VAL A 12 6.89 -53.86 60.72
N SER A 13 7.22 -52.77 61.40
CA SER A 13 8.49 -52.07 61.25
C SER A 13 9.57 -53.00 61.80
N ILE A 14 9.91 -54.02 61.02
CA ILE A 14 11.19 -54.67 61.14
C ILE A 14 12.18 -53.64 60.59
N SER A 15 12.64 -52.73 61.44
CA SER A 15 13.88 -52.00 61.18
C SER A 15 15.01 -53.02 61.27
N LEU A 16 15.17 -53.84 60.24
CA LEU A 16 16.45 -54.48 59.97
C LEU A 16 17.36 -53.35 59.46
N GLN A 17 17.83 -52.51 60.39
CA GLN A 17 19.02 -51.68 60.18
C GLN A 17 20.20 -52.65 60.03
N THR A 18 20.29 -53.28 58.87
CA THR A 18 21.40 -54.13 58.51
C THR A 18 22.51 -53.17 58.10
N THR A 19 23.17 -52.60 59.11
CA THR A 19 24.32 -51.74 58.86
C THR A 19 25.47 -52.67 58.47
N PHE A 20 25.73 -52.78 57.17
CA PHE A 20 26.90 -53.48 56.69
C PHE A 20 28.12 -52.61 57.02
N TYR A 21 29.10 -53.22 57.70
CA TYR A 21 30.39 -52.62 57.96
C TYR A 21 31.42 -53.41 57.17
N LEU A 22 31.98 -52.83 56.11
CA LEU A 22 33.25 -53.32 55.58
C LEU A 22 34.32 -52.91 56.59
N THR A 23 35.08 -53.87 57.13
CA THR A 23 36.16 -53.61 58.08
C THR A 23 37.55 -53.94 57.53
N ASP A 24 37.63 -54.68 56.42
CA ASP A 24 38.88 -55.11 55.78
C ASP A 24 38.73 -55.05 54.24
N ILE A 25 39.17 -53.96 53.62
CA ILE A 25 39.36 -53.91 52.15
C ILE A 25 40.83 -54.18 51.87
N ALA A 26 41.13 -55.33 51.27
CA ALA A 26 42.47 -55.64 50.81
C ALA A 26 42.60 -55.24 49.33
N VAL A 27 43.42 -54.23 49.06
CA VAL A 27 43.83 -53.82 47.71
C VAL A 27 45.03 -54.67 47.29
N LEU A 28 44.90 -55.45 46.22
CA LEU A 28 45.98 -56.29 45.69
C LEU A 28 46.37 -55.89 44.28
N ARG A 29 47.68 -55.78 44.00
CA ARG A 29 48.21 -55.57 42.64
C ARG A 29 48.21 -56.89 41.86
N GLU A 30 47.67 -56.89 40.63
CA GLU A 30 47.51 -58.12 39.83
C GLU A 30 48.80 -58.56 39.09
N ASP A 31 49.68 -57.61 38.72
CA ASP A 31 50.90 -57.91 37.95
C ASP A 31 52.15 -58.07 38.84
N SER A 32 52.73 -59.27 38.85
CA SER A 32 53.95 -59.61 39.59
C SER A 32 55.25 -59.54 38.79
N GLU A 33 55.23 -59.06 37.53
CA GLU A 33 56.38 -59.19 36.62
C GLU A 33 57.25 -57.93 36.43
N SER A 34 56.87 -56.74 36.89
CA SER A 34 57.82 -55.60 36.95
C SER A 34 58.42 -55.48 38.36
N LYS A 35 59.65 -55.99 38.53
CA LYS A 35 60.29 -56.15 39.84
C LYS A 35 60.88 -54.89 40.47
N ASN A 36 60.59 -53.68 39.99
CA ASN A 36 61.29 -52.49 40.50
C ASN A 36 60.51 -51.17 40.63
N ASP A 37 59.18 -51.14 40.48
CA ASP A 37 58.40 -49.95 40.84
C ASP A 37 57.63 -50.20 42.15
N GLN A 38 58.12 -49.64 43.27
CA GLN A 38 57.36 -49.52 44.51
C GLN A 38 56.20 -48.55 44.26
N LEU A 39 55.01 -49.08 44.00
CA LEU A 39 53.78 -48.31 43.99
C LEU A 39 53.45 -47.95 45.44
N ASN A 40 53.50 -46.68 45.83
CA ASN A 40 53.00 -46.25 47.14
C ASN A 40 51.56 -45.79 46.99
N ILE A 41 50.61 -46.51 47.60
CA ILE A 41 49.20 -46.15 47.67
C ILE A 41 48.88 -45.62 49.08
N ALA A 42 48.42 -44.37 49.18
CA ALA A 42 48.09 -43.72 50.46
C ALA A 42 46.60 -43.73 50.78
N GLU A 43 45.74 -43.64 49.76
CA GLU A 43 44.31 -43.42 49.99
C GLU A 43 43.45 -44.29 49.08
N LEU A 44 42.39 -44.86 49.66
CA LEU A 44 41.27 -45.48 48.96
C LEU A 44 40.10 -44.50 49.01
N VAL A 45 39.71 -43.96 47.88
CA VAL A 45 38.51 -43.14 47.75
C VAL A 45 37.36 -44.02 47.31
N ILE A 46 36.34 -44.16 48.15
CA ILE A 46 35.13 -44.93 47.83
C ILE A 46 34.02 -43.97 47.44
N PHE A 47 33.44 -44.20 46.27
CA PHE A 47 32.35 -43.39 45.76
C PHE A 47 31.00 -44.08 46.02
N GLY A 48 29.98 -43.29 46.34
CA GLY A 48 28.62 -43.78 46.60
C GLY A 48 28.25 -44.00 48.06
N LEU A 49 29.12 -43.65 49.01
CA LEU A 49 28.83 -43.77 50.47
C LEU A 49 27.95 -42.63 51.00
N GLU A 50 28.03 -41.46 50.40
CA GLU A 50 27.23 -40.29 50.75
C GLU A 50 26.32 -39.89 49.57
N GLN A 51 25.12 -39.39 49.87
CA GLN A 51 24.19 -38.85 48.87
C GLN A 51 24.78 -37.66 48.09
N SER A 52 25.91 -37.08 48.56
CA SER A 52 26.66 -35.97 47.96
C SER A 52 27.54 -36.36 46.78
N GLY A 53 27.82 -37.66 46.54
CA GLY A 53 28.60 -38.15 45.38
C GLY A 53 30.09 -37.77 45.37
N ILE A 54 30.57 -37.05 46.39
CA ILE A 54 31.99 -36.85 46.64
C ILE A 54 32.51 -38.16 47.24
N GLY A 55 33.56 -38.73 46.64
CA GLY A 55 34.15 -39.95 47.15
C GLY A 55 34.73 -39.74 48.55
N THR A 56 34.43 -40.64 49.48
CA THR A 56 34.95 -40.59 50.85
C THR A 56 36.35 -41.20 50.86
N PRO A 57 37.41 -40.43 51.19
CA PRO A 57 38.76 -40.95 51.25
C PRO A 57 38.97 -41.73 52.55
N PHE A 58 39.64 -42.87 52.43
CA PHE A 58 40.08 -43.70 53.55
C PHE A 58 41.58 -43.94 53.42
N SER A 59 42.32 -43.67 54.47
CA SER A 59 43.76 -43.93 54.47
C SER A 59 44.02 -45.44 54.41
N LEU A 60 44.93 -45.82 53.53
CA LEU A 60 45.38 -47.19 53.36
C LEU A 60 46.64 -47.43 54.19
N THR A 61 46.72 -48.59 54.84
CA THR A 61 47.93 -49.03 55.53
C THR A 61 48.58 -50.18 54.74
N PRO A 62 49.85 -50.05 54.31
CA PRO A 62 50.54 -51.13 53.60
C PRO A 62 50.80 -52.30 54.56
N THR A 63 50.33 -53.49 54.21
CA THR A 63 50.54 -54.71 55.01
C THR A 63 51.55 -55.67 54.36
N SER A 64 51.76 -55.59 53.04
CA SER A 64 52.84 -56.26 52.31
C SER A 64 53.16 -55.52 50.99
N PRO A 65 54.26 -55.83 50.27
CA PRO A 65 54.68 -55.06 49.08
C PRO A 65 53.62 -54.91 47.98
N ASN A 66 52.62 -55.81 47.93
CA ASN A 66 51.54 -55.79 46.94
C ASN A 66 50.16 -55.76 47.59
N ARG A 67 50.05 -55.40 48.88
CA ARG A 67 48.79 -55.40 49.64
C ARG A 67 48.67 -54.19 50.57
N TRP A 68 47.54 -53.50 50.44
CA TRP A 68 47.14 -52.42 51.34
C TRP A 68 45.79 -52.74 51.97
N GLU A 69 45.62 -52.36 53.23
CA GLU A 69 44.36 -52.55 53.96
C GLU A 69 43.80 -51.23 54.48
N VAL A 70 42.48 -51.05 54.30
CA VAL A 70 41.71 -50.02 55.00
C VAL A 70 41.17 -50.62 56.29
N GLN A 71 41.61 -50.09 57.44
CA GLN A 71 40.98 -50.37 58.74
C GLN A 71 40.00 -49.25 59.08
N ALA A 72 38.85 -49.24 58.41
CA ALA A 72 37.76 -48.32 58.70
C ALA A 72 36.45 -49.10 58.64
N SER A 73 35.51 -48.77 59.52
CA SER A 73 34.15 -49.34 59.48
C SER A 73 33.29 -48.48 58.56
N ILE A 74 33.00 -48.99 57.36
CA ILE A 74 32.31 -48.22 56.32
C ILE A 74 30.82 -48.58 56.33
N LYS A 75 29.96 -47.59 56.56
CA LYS A 75 28.50 -47.76 56.53
C LYS A 75 28.00 -47.65 55.09
N LEU A 76 27.29 -48.67 54.62
CA LEU A 76 26.71 -48.69 53.27
C LEU A 76 25.29 -48.08 53.22
N PRO A 77 24.91 -47.42 52.11
CA PRO A 77 23.51 -47.06 51.84
C PRO A 77 22.63 -48.30 51.67
N GLU A 78 21.33 -48.20 52.01
CA GLU A 78 20.39 -49.35 52.03
C GLU A 78 20.15 -50.03 50.66
N GLU A 79 20.51 -49.39 49.54
CA GLU A 79 20.27 -49.89 48.16
C GLU A 79 21.57 -50.06 47.34
N ALA A 80 22.75 -50.14 47.97
CA ALA A 80 24.00 -50.30 47.24
C ALA A 80 24.25 -51.77 46.86
N ASP A 81 24.17 -52.09 45.56
CA ASP A 81 24.53 -53.41 45.02
C ASP A 81 26.02 -53.51 44.60
N GLU A 82 26.65 -52.37 44.29
CA GLU A 82 28.04 -52.27 43.87
C GLU A 82 28.70 -51.01 44.45
N LEU A 83 29.99 -51.08 44.82
CA LEU A 83 30.80 -49.94 45.26
C LEU A 83 32.00 -49.75 44.35
N ASN A 84 32.21 -48.54 43.86
CA ASN A 84 33.38 -48.22 43.05
C ASN A 84 34.46 -47.56 43.91
N VAL A 85 35.67 -48.08 43.83
CA VAL A 85 36.82 -47.62 44.62
C VAL A 85 37.94 -47.17 43.71
N VAL A 86 38.56 -46.05 44.06
CA VAL A 86 39.74 -45.50 43.40
C VAL A 86 40.86 -45.43 44.42
N THR A 87 42.06 -45.83 44.03
CA THR A 87 43.26 -45.78 44.86
C THR A 87 44.17 -44.66 44.40
N LYS A 88 44.71 -43.90 45.35
CA LYS A 88 45.62 -42.76 45.13
C LYS A 88 46.97 -43.00 45.78
N SER A 89 48.01 -42.44 45.17
CA SER A 89 49.37 -42.43 45.68
C SER A 89 49.54 -41.49 46.84
N ASP A 90 50.69 -41.59 47.52
CA ASP A 90 51.14 -40.64 48.54
C ASP A 90 51.19 -39.19 48.03
N GLU A 91 51.38 -39.00 46.72
CA GLU A 91 51.37 -37.70 46.06
C GLU A 91 49.96 -37.28 45.58
N GLY A 92 48.95 -38.08 45.89
CA GLY A 92 47.55 -37.87 45.52
C GLY A 92 47.19 -38.30 44.09
N ALA A 93 48.13 -38.89 43.34
CA ALA A 93 47.91 -39.35 41.97
C ALA A 93 47.17 -40.68 41.95
N GLU A 94 46.10 -40.80 41.16
CA GLU A 94 45.29 -42.02 41.09
C GLU A 94 46.06 -43.16 40.40
N ILE A 95 46.23 -44.29 41.09
CA ILE A 95 47.06 -45.41 40.60
C ILE A 95 46.27 -46.67 40.25
N GLY A 96 44.96 -46.69 40.52
CA GLY A 96 44.09 -47.75 40.03
C GLY A 96 42.70 -47.74 40.64
N SER A 97 41.80 -48.55 40.11
CA SER A 97 40.38 -48.55 40.49
C SER A 97 39.78 -49.94 40.37
N ALA A 98 38.76 -50.24 41.18
CA ALA A 98 38.01 -51.49 41.14
C ALA A 98 36.52 -51.26 41.40
N CYS A 99 35.66 -52.10 40.81
CA CYS A 99 34.25 -52.22 41.22
C CYS A 99 34.13 -53.40 42.19
N LEU A 100 33.50 -53.17 43.33
CA LEU A 100 33.22 -54.15 44.36
C LEU A 100 31.75 -54.53 44.26
N ASP A 101 31.47 -55.71 43.71
CA ASP A 101 30.13 -56.30 43.73
C ASP A 101 29.84 -56.85 45.13
N LEU A 102 28.84 -56.28 45.79
CA LEU A 102 28.49 -56.63 47.16
C LEU A 102 27.71 -57.97 47.25
N ASN A 103 27.25 -58.51 46.11
CA ASN A 103 26.42 -59.71 46.02
C ASN A 103 27.19 -60.99 45.66
N SER A 104 28.47 -60.92 45.30
CA SER A 104 29.28 -62.05 44.78
C SER A 104 29.96 -62.93 45.86
N GLY A 105 29.32 -63.13 47.02
CA GLY A 105 29.74 -64.09 48.04
C GLY A 105 29.24 -65.51 47.75
N GLY A 106 30.02 -66.31 47.03
CA GLY A 106 29.68 -67.70 46.73
C GLY A 106 29.56 -68.60 47.98
N GLY A 107 28.34 -69.01 48.31
CA GLY A 107 28.01 -70.32 48.89
C GLY A 107 28.14 -70.49 50.42
N GLY A 108 27.11 -70.09 51.18
CA GLY A 108 26.91 -70.52 52.57
C GLY A 108 25.78 -69.75 53.26
N SER A 109 24.73 -70.47 53.67
CA SER A 109 23.51 -69.98 54.31
C SER A 109 23.67 -68.79 55.26
N ALA A 110 22.89 -67.73 55.04
CA ALA A 110 22.68 -66.66 56.00
C ALA A 110 22.08 -67.20 57.30
N GLN A 111 22.84 -67.17 58.39
CA GLN A 111 22.29 -67.17 59.75
C GLN A 111 22.46 -65.77 60.35
N SER A 112 21.35 -65.26 60.86
CA SER A 112 21.23 -64.08 61.70
C SER A 112 22.21 -64.12 62.87
N GLY A 113 23.13 -63.17 62.92
CA GLY A 113 24.06 -62.99 64.03
C GLY A 113 24.96 -61.80 63.75
N SER A 114 25.15 -60.95 64.75
CA SER A 114 25.93 -59.71 64.69
C SER A 114 27.28 -59.86 63.97
N GLY A 115 27.58 -58.92 63.08
CA GLY A 115 28.93 -58.72 62.55
C GLY A 115 29.31 -59.69 61.43
N CYS A 116 28.67 -59.57 60.27
CA CYS A 116 29.18 -60.22 59.07
C CYS A 116 30.37 -59.41 58.54
N VAL A 117 31.58 -59.76 58.98
CA VAL A 117 32.83 -59.23 58.40
C VAL A 117 33.09 -59.96 57.10
N THR A 118 32.63 -59.40 55.99
CA THR A 118 32.99 -59.89 54.65
C THR A 118 34.33 -59.27 54.27
N ARG A 119 35.42 -60.05 54.29
CA ARG A 119 36.68 -59.65 53.67
C ARG A 119 36.47 -59.56 52.16
N MET A 120 36.41 -58.35 51.63
CA MET A 120 36.29 -58.11 50.20
C MET A 120 37.67 -57.82 49.61
N ARG A 121 37.96 -58.50 48.50
CA ARG A 121 39.24 -58.41 47.81
C ARG A 121 39.06 -57.47 46.63
N ALA A 122 39.66 -56.27 46.70
CA ALA A 122 39.75 -55.36 45.58
C ALA A 122 41.03 -55.67 44.80
N ILE A 123 40.91 -56.16 43.57
CA ILE A 123 42.08 -56.35 42.71
C ILE A 123 42.26 -55.05 41.92
N VAL A 124 43.37 -54.38 42.17
CA VAL A 124 43.73 -53.13 41.49
C VAL A 124 44.73 -53.46 40.38
N ARG A 125 44.27 -53.30 39.14
CA ARG A 125 45.15 -53.19 37.98
C ARG A 125 45.78 -51.80 38.03
N GLY A 126 47.10 -51.72 37.90
CA GLY A 126 47.89 -50.49 38.07
C GLY A 126 47.71 -49.43 36.98
N GLU A 127 46.53 -49.35 36.36
CA GLU A 127 46.20 -48.38 35.33
C GLU A 127 44.84 -47.76 35.70
N ALA A 128 44.80 -46.43 35.84
CA ALA A 128 43.57 -45.70 36.11
C ALA A 128 42.53 -46.06 35.02
N ASN A 129 41.41 -46.69 35.41
CA ASN A 129 40.44 -47.20 34.44
C ASN A 129 39.47 -46.08 34.04
N PRO A 130 39.53 -45.59 32.79
CA PRO A 130 38.66 -44.48 32.36
C PRO A 130 37.16 -44.83 32.40
N GLY A 131 36.81 -46.13 32.29
CA GLY A 131 35.43 -46.61 32.37
C GLY A 131 34.74 -46.35 33.71
N VAL A 132 35.49 -46.38 34.81
CA VAL A 132 34.95 -46.11 36.15
C VAL A 132 34.61 -44.63 36.31
N PHE A 133 35.53 -43.74 35.91
CA PHE A 133 35.31 -42.29 35.94
C PHE A 133 34.13 -41.85 35.06
N GLY A 134 34.01 -42.43 33.85
CA GLY A 134 32.86 -42.17 32.98
C GLY A 134 31.53 -42.63 33.58
N THR A 135 31.50 -43.78 34.26
CA THR A 135 30.29 -44.32 34.90
C THR A 135 29.86 -43.45 36.08
N LEU A 136 30.80 -43.05 36.95
CA LEU A 136 30.55 -42.16 38.09
C LEU A 136 30.10 -40.77 37.62
N GLY A 137 30.75 -40.24 36.58
CA GLY A 137 30.36 -38.98 35.96
C GLY A 137 28.91 -39.01 35.44
N ASN A 138 28.52 -40.10 34.78
CA ASN A 138 27.15 -40.30 34.30
C ASN A 138 26.12 -40.47 35.44
N GLN A 139 26.51 -41.05 36.58
CA GLN A 139 25.64 -41.10 37.77
C GLN A 139 25.44 -39.69 38.36
N CYS A 140 26.51 -38.89 38.47
CA CYS A 140 26.41 -37.50 38.93
C CYS A 140 25.55 -36.65 37.98
N LEU A 141 25.70 -36.84 36.66
CA LEU A 141 24.87 -36.17 35.65
C LEU A 141 23.38 -36.55 35.80
N ARG A 142 23.06 -37.83 36.00
CA ARG A 142 21.68 -38.28 36.25
C ARG A 142 21.12 -37.73 37.55
N ARG A 143 21.92 -37.67 38.62
CA ARG A 143 21.51 -37.05 39.88
C ARG A 143 21.21 -35.57 39.68
N PHE A 144 22.09 -34.83 39.00
CA PHE A 144 21.84 -33.44 38.63
C PHE A 144 20.53 -33.25 37.86
N GLN A 145 20.22 -34.12 36.90
CA GLN A 145 18.96 -34.05 36.15
C GLN A 145 17.72 -34.17 37.05
N SER A 146 17.84 -34.82 38.22
CA SER A 146 16.77 -34.96 39.20
C SER A 146 16.79 -33.89 40.31
N THR A 147 17.96 -33.40 40.72
CA THR A 147 18.15 -32.50 41.87
C THR A 147 18.36 -31.04 41.49
N ALA A 148 18.82 -30.78 40.26
CA ALA A 148 19.33 -29.50 39.77
C ALA A 148 20.47 -28.89 40.63
N ASP A 149 21.17 -29.72 41.43
CA ASP A 149 22.28 -29.25 42.27
C ASP A 149 23.55 -28.98 41.45
N LEU A 150 24.01 -27.73 41.46
CA LEU A 150 25.19 -27.32 40.70
C LEU A 150 26.49 -28.03 41.15
N THR A 151 26.55 -28.58 42.37
CA THR A 151 27.71 -29.40 42.78
C THR A 151 27.77 -30.73 42.05
N ASP A 152 26.61 -31.30 41.70
CA ASP A 152 26.50 -32.58 41.01
C ASP A 152 26.97 -32.48 39.56
N ILE A 153 26.58 -31.39 38.87
CA ILE A 153 27.03 -31.16 37.49
C ILE A 153 28.51 -30.79 37.42
N ALA A 154 29.03 -30.06 38.42
CA ALA A 154 30.46 -29.78 38.52
C ALA A 154 31.28 -31.06 38.75
N CYS A 155 30.78 -31.94 39.62
CA CYS A 155 31.36 -33.27 39.86
C CYS A 155 31.32 -34.14 38.59
N ALA A 156 30.18 -34.17 37.89
CA ALA A 156 30.01 -34.89 36.63
C ALA A 156 31.02 -34.42 35.57
N ILE A 157 31.15 -33.11 35.35
CA ILE A 157 32.10 -32.55 34.39
C ILE A 157 33.54 -32.96 34.75
N ALA A 158 33.95 -32.83 36.01
CA ALA A 158 35.30 -33.16 36.45
C ALA A 158 35.63 -34.66 36.26
N LEU A 159 34.71 -35.56 36.63
CA LEU A 159 34.91 -37.01 36.49
C LEU A 159 34.93 -37.45 35.02
N ILE A 160 34.04 -36.93 34.17
CA ILE A 160 34.02 -37.29 32.75
C ILE A 160 35.25 -36.70 32.04
N GLN A 161 35.67 -35.48 32.37
CA GLN A 161 36.89 -34.89 31.84
C GLN A 161 38.12 -35.73 32.18
N LYS A 162 38.21 -36.25 33.42
CA LYS A 162 39.26 -37.19 33.82
C LYS A 162 39.22 -38.49 33.01
N ALA A 163 38.04 -39.02 32.72
CA ALA A 163 37.87 -40.18 31.84
C ALA A 163 38.38 -39.92 30.41
N VAL A 164 38.12 -38.73 29.86
CA VAL A 164 38.62 -38.31 28.54
C VAL A 164 40.15 -38.21 28.53
N GLU A 165 40.76 -37.59 29.56
CA GLU A 165 42.22 -37.43 29.66
C GLU A 165 42.97 -38.77 29.71
N LEU A 166 42.40 -39.77 30.38
CA LEU A 166 43.00 -41.09 30.56
C LEU A 166 42.75 -42.05 29.38
N THR A 167 41.90 -41.68 28.43
CA THR A 167 41.53 -42.53 27.30
C THR A 167 42.24 -42.09 26.02
N PRO A 168 43.01 -42.96 25.34
CA PRO A 168 43.64 -42.61 24.07
C PRO A 168 42.61 -42.26 22.97
N PRO A 169 42.87 -41.27 22.08
CA PRO A 169 41.88 -40.83 21.08
C PRO A 169 41.40 -41.90 20.08
N ARG A 170 42.17 -42.98 19.90
CA ARG A 170 41.80 -44.11 19.02
C ARG A 170 40.99 -45.20 19.73
N HIS A 171 40.76 -45.06 21.03
CA HIS A 171 40.03 -46.04 21.81
C HIS A 171 38.52 -45.98 21.49
N PRO A 172 37.81 -47.12 21.34
CA PRO A 172 36.41 -47.14 20.93
C PRO A 172 35.44 -46.34 21.81
N VAL A 173 35.72 -46.23 23.12
CA VAL A 173 34.88 -45.52 24.11
C VAL A 173 35.24 -44.03 24.23
N PHE A 174 36.35 -43.59 23.64
CA PHE A 174 36.79 -42.18 23.69
C PHE A 174 35.70 -41.19 23.23
N PRO A 175 34.99 -41.44 22.11
CA PRO A 175 33.91 -40.55 21.67
C PRO A 175 32.70 -40.53 22.63
N ASP A 176 32.46 -41.61 23.37
CA ASP A 176 31.33 -41.70 24.30
C ASP A 176 31.56 -40.80 25.51
N PHE A 177 32.78 -40.79 26.05
CA PHE A 177 33.13 -39.87 27.15
C PHE A 177 33.07 -38.41 26.71
N LEU A 178 33.53 -38.08 25.50
CA LEU A 178 33.40 -36.74 24.94
C LEU A 178 31.94 -36.32 24.73
N THR A 179 31.08 -37.26 24.30
CA THR A 179 29.64 -37.02 24.14
C THR A 179 28.98 -36.71 25.49
N ASN A 180 29.30 -37.49 26.53
CA ASN A 180 28.79 -37.28 27.88
C ASN A 180 29.32 -35.97 28.50
N LEU A 181 30.58 -35.62 28.22
CA LEU A 181 31.19 -34.36 28.67
C LEU A 181 30.46 -33.16 28.06
N GLY A 182 30.21 -33.21 26.75
CA GLY A 182 29.42 -32.20 26.05
C GLY A 182 28.01 -32.06 26.59
N ALA A 183 27.33 -33.17 26.86
CA ALA A 183 26.00 -33.18 27.47
C ALA A 183 26.00 -32.56 28.88
N ALA A 184 27.04 -32.80 29.68
CA ALA A 184 27.18 -32.23 31.02
C ALA A 184 27.39 -30.71 30.98
N PHE A 185 28.26 -30.22 30.08
CA PHE A 185 28.43 -28.78 29.86
C PHE A 185 27.14 -28.11 29.37
N LEU A 186 26.44 -28.72 28.42
CA LEU A 186 25.15 -28.20 27.92
C LEU A 186 24.08 -28.16 29.03
N SER A 187 24.05 -29.18 29.90
CA SER A 187 23.12 -29.23 31.04
C SER A 187 23.43 -28.13 32.07
N ARG A 188 24.71 -27.85 32.33
CA ARG A 188 25.13 -26.72 33.19
C ARG A 188 24.80 -25.38 32.54
N PHE A 189 24.98 -25.26 31.22
CA PHE A 189 24.60 -24.06 30.47
C PHE A 189 23.11 -23.73 30.62
N HIS A 190 22.22 -24.71 30.49
CA HIS A 190 20.78 -24.46 30.61
C HIS A 190 20.38 -23.84 31.95
N HIS A 191 21.17 -24.04 33.00
CA HIS A 191 20.95 -23.47 34.33
C HIS A 191 21.72 -22.16 34.57
N THR A 192 22.96 -22.06 34.10
CA THR A 192 23.84 -20.91 34.39
C THR A 192 23.83 -19.83 33.32
N ARG A 193 23.38 -20.17 32.09
CA ARG A 193 23.48 -19.35 30.87
C ARG A 193 24.90 -18.87 30.55
N ASN A 194 25.93 -19.55 31.06
CA ASN A 194 27.33 -19.20 30.83
C ASN A 194 27.79 -19.63 29.42
N ILE A 195 28.16 -18.67 28.58
CA ILE A 195 28.60 -18.92 27.19
C ILE A 195 29.82 -19.85 27.09
N SER A 196 30.72 -19.82 28.09
CA SER A 196 31.90 -20.68 28.08
C SER A 196 31.52 -22.15 28.14
N ASP A 197 30.44 -22.52 28.83
CA ASP A 197 29.95 -23.90 28.90
C ASP A 197 29.51 -24.40 27.53
N VAL A 198 28.86 -23.55 26.73
CA VAL A 198 28.45 -23.92 25.37
C VAL A 198 29.66 -24.11 24.47
N SER A 199 30.68 -23.25 24.58
CA SER A 199 31.92 -23.41 23.82
C SER A 199 32.65 -24.72 24.17
N HIS A 200 32.79 -25.04 25.46
CA HIS A 200 33.38 -26.31 25.89
C HIS A 200 32.54 -27.53 25.45
N ALA A 201 31.20 -27.39 25.44
CA ALA A 201 30.32 -28.43 24.91
C ALA A 201 30.57 -28.67 23.42
N ILE A 202 30.62 -27.60 22.61
CA ILE A 202 30.89 -27.67 21.17
C ILE A 202 32.25 -28.33 20.90
N ASP A 203 33.29 -27.92 21.62
CA ASP A 203 34.64 -28.47 21.43
C ASP A 203 34.69 -29.98 21.75
N ALA A 204 34.08 -30.40 22.86
CA ALA A 204 34.02 -31.81 23.23
C ALA A 204 33.21 -32.63 22.21
N LEU A 205 32.06 -32.12 21.78
CA LEU A 205 31.15 -32.82 20.86
C LEU A 205 31.72 -32.88 19.44
N GLN A 206 32.41 -31.84 18.97
CA GLN A 206 33.08 -31.86 17.67
C GLN A 206 34.23 -32.89 17.67
N GLN A 207 34.98 -33.00 18.78
CA GLN A 207 35.99 -34.06 18.95
C GLN A 207 35.35 -35.45 18.99
N ALA A 208 34.20 -35.61 19.64
CA ALA A 208 33.46 -36.88 19.66
C ALA A 208 33.05 -37.30 18.24
N VAL A 209 32.47 -36.37 17.47
CA VAL A 209 32.03 -36.58 16.09
C VAL A 209 33.18 -36.91 15.15
N ASN A 210 34.34 -36.26 15.31
CA ASN A 210 35.52 -36.49 14.48
C ASN A 210 36.23 -37.82 14.81
N SER A 211 36.14 -38.28 16.07
CA SER A 211 36.79 -39.50 16.54
C SER A 211 35.91 -40.75 16.41
N SER A 212 34.64 -40.59 16.02
CA SER A 212 33.68 -41.69 15.91
C SER A 212 33.70 -42.36 14.53
N PRO A 213 33.90 -43.68 14.41
CA PRO A 213 33.62 -44.41 13.17
C PRO A 213 32.11 -44.39 12.85
N SER A 214 31.75 -44.52 11.57
CA SER A 214 30.35 -44.44 11.09
C SER A 214 29.42 -45.51 11.68
N SER A 215 29.96 -46.56 12.30
CA SER A 215 29.23 -47.63 13.00
C SER A 215 29.07 -47.40 14.51
N ASN A 216 29.50 -46.26 15.05
CA ASN A 216 29.35 -45.97 16.48
C ASN A 216 27.87 -45.67 16.83
N SER A 217 27.31 -46.42 17.78
CA SER A 217 25.92 -46.28 18.23
C SER A 217 25.61 -44.92 18.86
N ASN A 218 26.61 -44.22 19.41
CA ASN A 218 26.43 -42.93 20.09
C ASN A 218 26.72 -41.70 19.22
N LEU A 219 27.13 -41.87 17.96
CA LEU A 219 27.38 -40.76 17.04
C LEU A 219 26.12 -39.90 16.82
N HIS A 220 24.94 -40.52 16.86
CA HIS A 220 23.66 -39.82 16.80
C HIS A 220 23.52 -38.81 17.95
N SER A 221 23.64 -39.26 19.21
CA SER A 221 23.54 -38.42 20.40
C SER A 221 24.60 -37.31 20.44
N ALA A 222 25.82 -37.59 19.95
CA ALA A 222 26.86 -36.57 19.82
C ALA A 222 26.46 -35.46 18.84
N LEU A 223 25.90 -35.81 17.69
CA LEU A 223 25.45 -34.85 16.69
C LEU A 223 24.20 -34.06 17.14
N GLU A 224 23.28 -34.69 17.87
CA GLU A 224 22.13 -34.00 18.46
C GLU A 224 22.56 -32.94 19.46
N ASN A 225 23.40 -33.32 20.44
CA ASN A 225 23.91 -32.40 21.44
C ASN A 225 24.77 -31.29 20.81
N LEU A 226 25.49 -31.59 19.73
CA LEU A 226 26.27 -30.60 19.00
C LEU A 226 25.33 -29.57 18.35
N GLY A 227 24.25 -30.03 17.71
CA GLY A 227 23.21 -29.17 17.16
C GLY A 227 22.56 -28.27 18.22
N PHE A 228 22.26 -28.81 19.41
CA PHE A 228 21.71 -28.03 20.53
C PHE A 228 22.72 -26.99 21.05
N SER A 229 24.00 -27.35 21.11
CA SER A 229 25.04 -26.44 21.59
C SER A 229 25.27 -25.27 20.63
N PHE A 230 25.33 -25.53 19.32
CA PHE A 230 25.40 -24.46 18.31
C PHE A 230 24.18 -23.53 18.37
N ARG A 231 22.97 -24.08 18.45
CA ARG A 231 21.75 -23.26 18.62
C ARG A 231 21.80 -22.41 19.88
N ALA A 232 22.19 -23.00 21.01
CA ALA A 232 22.31 -22.29 22.27
C ALA A 232 23.32 -21.14 22.21
N ARG A 233 24.43 -21.32 21.48
CA ARG A 233 25.43 -20.26 21.26
C ARG A 233 24.85 -19.16 20.37
N PHE A 234 24.19 -19.53 19.27
CA PHE A 234 23.49 -18.58 18.40
C PHE A 234 22.48 -17.73 19.18
N GLU A 235 21.67 -18.32 20.06
CA GLU A 235 20.68 -17.59 20.89
C GLU A 235 21.33 -16.53 21.79
N LEU A 236 22.61 -16.68 22.14
CA LEU A 236 23.36 -15.72 22.96
C LEU A 236 24.19 -14.71 22.14
N THR A 237 24.79 -15.15 21.03
CA THR A 237 25.76 -14.36 20.27
C THR A 237 25.17 -13.70 19.03
N GLY A 238 24.10 -14.27 18.47
CA GLY A 238 23.59 -13.93 17.14
C GLY A 238 24.52 -14.36 16.00
N ASP A 239 25.54 -15.20 16.24
CA ASP A 239 26.48 -15.63 15.20
C ASP A 239 25.82 -16.60 14.20
N HIS A 240 25.57 -16.12 13.00
CA HIS A 240 24.88 -16.87 11.94
C HIS A 240 25.62 -18.14 11.49
N SER A 241 26.94 -18.24 11.71
CA SER A 241 27.70 -19.46 11.40
C SER A 241 27.25 -20.65 12.26
N ASP A 242 26.76 -20.38 13.46
CA ASP A 242 26.28 -21.40 14.39
C ASP A 242 24.96 -22.02 13.95
N ILE A 243 24.06 -21.27 13.29
CA ILE A 243 22.82 -21.86 12.77
C ILE A 243 23.13 -22.85 11.66
N ALA A 244 24.01 -22.49 10.72
CA ALA A 244 24.40 -23.39 9.64
C ALA A 244 25.06 -24.67 10.18
N ALA A 245 25.91 -24.53 11.21
CA ALA A 245 26.52 -25.66 11.91
C ALA A 245 25.48 -26.53 12.65
N ALA A 246 24.49 -25.91 13.31
CA ALA A 246 23.40 -26.62 13.98
C ALA A 246 22.55 -27.42 12.99
N VAL A 247 22.16 -26.81 11.85
CA VAL A 247 21.43 -27.47 10.77
C VAL A 247 22.23 -28.66 10.22
N ALA A 248 23.52 -28.48 9.97
CA ALA A 248 24.39 -29.55 9.48
C ALA A 248 24.48 -30.73 10.48
N ALA A 249 24.64 -30.43 11.78
CA ALA A 249 24.68 -31.43 12.83
C ALA A 249 23.37 -32.23 12.93
N PHE A 250 22.22 -31.53 12.98
CA PHE A 250 20.91 -32.18 13.05
C PHE A 250 20.55 -32.98 11.80
N ARG A 251 20.86 -32.48 10.59
CA ARG A 251 20.66 -33.25 9.35
C ARG A 251 21.47 -34.53 9.34
N ARG A 252 22.73 -34.47 9.81
CA ARG A 252 23.60 -35.64 9.89
C ARG A 252 23.09 -36.62 10.96
N ALA A 253 22.62 -36.12 12.11
CA ALA A 253 22.01 -36.93 13.16
C ALA A 253 20.79 -37.72 12.64
N ILE A 254 19.88 -37.05 11.91
CA ILE A 254 18.72 -37.68 11.28
C ILE A 254 19.15 -38.72 10.23
N GLY A 255 20.13 -38.39 9.39
CA GLY A 255 20.58 -39.25 8.29
C GLY A 255 21.21 -40.57 8.73
N ILE A 256 21.79 -40.64 9.93
CA ILE A 256 22.36 -41.88 10.49
C ILE A 256 21.39 -42.66 11.38
N THR A 257 20.21 -42.10 11.67
CA THR A 257 19.20 -42.75 12.52
C THR A 257 18.34 -43.69 11.66
N PRO A 258 18.19 -44.98 12.01
CA PRO A 258 17.29 -45.87 11.30
C PRO A 258 15.83 -45.34 11.35
N PRO A 259 15.01 -45.52 10.28
CA PRO A 259 13.67 -44.94 10.20
C PRO A 259 12.73 -45.30 11.37
N GLY A 260 12.86 -46.49 11.95
CA GLY A 260 12.05 -46.92 13.10
C GLY A 260 12.45 -46.32 14.45
N HIS A 261 13.59 -45.63 14.52
CA HIS A 261 14.09 -44.95 15.72
C HIS A 261 14.13 -43.42 15.55
N LEU A 262 13.55 -42.90 14.47
CA LEU A 262 13.57 -41.47 14.20
C LEU A 262 12.64 -40.73 15.18
N ASN A 263 13.22 -39.84 15.98
CA ASN A 263 12.49 -39.08 16.98
C ASN A 263 11.78 -37.85 16.34
N PRO A 264 10.44 -37.72 16.44
CA PRO A 264 9.71 -36.55 15.97
C PRO A 264 10.19 -35.23 16.60
N PHE A 265 10.68 -35.28 17.84
CA PHE A 265 11.24 -34.12 18.54
C PHE A 265 12.44 -33.52 17.82
N LEU A 266 13.35 -34.35 17.31
CA LEU A 266 14.53 -33.88 16.57
C LEU A 266 14.12 -33.19 15.27
N SER A 267 13.12 -33.75 14.58
CA SER A 267 12.57 -33.19 13.36
C SER A 267 11.85 -31.86 13.62
N LYS A 268 11.11 -31.71 14.73
CA LYS A 268 10.54 -30.43 15.21
C LYS A 268 11.63 -29.37 15.36
N LYS A 269 12.72 -29.71 16.07
CA LYS A 269 13.81 -28.78 16.36
C LYS A 269 14.54 -28.33 15.09
N LEU A 270 14.81 -29.26 14.17
CA LEU A 270 15.37 -28.93 12.86
C LEU A 270 14.42 -28.07 12.02
N GLY A 271 13.12 -28.37 12.04
CA GLY A 271 12.09 -27.56 11.38
C GLY A 271 12.07 -26.10 11.87
N ARG A 272 12.11 -25.90 13.20
CA ARG A 272 12.21 -24.56 13.80
C ARG A 272 13.51 -23.85 13.43
N LEU A 273 14.64 -24.56 13.40
CA LEU A 273 15.91 -23.97 12.97
C LEU A 273 15.88 -23.49 11.53
N TYR A 274 15.25 -24.24 10.61
CA TYR A 274 15.05 -23.74 9.26
C TYR A 274 14.13 -22.52 9.20
N MET A 275 13.13 -22.42 10.07
CA MET A 275 12.33 -21.19 10.22
C MET A 275 13.19 -20.03 10.74
N ASP A 276 14.06 -20.26 11.72
CA ASP A 276 14.99 -19.25 12.25
C ASP A 276 15.97 -18.78 11.16
N CYS A 277 16.51 -19.70 10.33
CA CYS A 277 17.26 -19.35 9.13
C CYS A 277 16.44 -18.46 8.19
N PHE A 278 15.22 -18.90 7.87
CA PHE A 278 14.33 -18.20 6.96
C PHE A 278 14.03 -16.77 7.43
N GLN A 279 13.83 -16.55 8.72
CA GLN A 279 13.59 -15.19 9.25
C GLN A 279 14.78 -14.24 9.01
N GLN A 280 15.98 -14.77 8.81
CA GLN A 280 17.20 -14.00 8.56
C GLN A 280 17.51 -13.87 7.07
N THR A 281 17.39 -14.96 6.33
CA THR A 281 17.78 -15.06 4.91
C THR A 281 16.64 -14.68 3.97
N ASN A 282 15.39 -14.83 4.43
CA ASN A 282 14.19 -14.83 3.60
C ASN A 282 14.29 -15.82 2.41
N ASP A 283 15.08 -16.90 2.55
CA ASP A 283 15.32 -17.88 1.49
C ASP A 283 14.19 -18.91 1.42
N LEU A 284 13.65 -19.10 0.21
CA LEU A 284 12.63 -20.09 -0.08
C LEU A 284 13.10 -21.53 0.23
N ALA A 285 14.39 -21.82 0.09
CA ALA A 285 14.94 -23.15 0.39
C ALA A 285 14.79 -23.48 1.89
N ASP A 286 15.03 -22.51 2.76
CA ASP A 286 14.94 -22.68 4.21
C ASP A 286 13.50 -22.99 4.63
N ILE A 287 12.52 -22.19 4.20
CA ILE A 287 11.11 -22.44 4.55
C ILE A 287 10.58 -23.74 3.93
N THR A 288 11.06 -24.12 2.74
CA THR A 288 10.70 -25.40 2.10
C THR A 288 11.25 -26.59 2.89
N ASN A 289 12.49 -26.48 3.38
CA ASN A 289 13.09 -27.49 4.26
C ASN A 289 12.38 -27.57 5.61
N ALA A 290 11.95 -26.43 6.18
CA ALA A 290 11.15 -26.37 7.40
C ALA A 290 9.83 -27.14 7.23
N VAL A 291 9.04 -26.81 6.19
CA VAL A 291 7.77 -27.49 5.89
C VAL A 291 7.97 -28.99 5.68
N THR A 292 8.99 -29.38 4.92
CA THR A 292 9.27 -30.80 4.64
C THR A 292 9.63 -31.58 5.91
N THR A 293 10.43 -30.97 6.79
CA THR A 293 10.88 -31.60 8.04
C THR A 293 9.74 -31.69 9.06
N LEU A 294 8.96 -30.61 9.22
CA LEU A 294 7.82 -30.59 10.14
C LEU A 294 6.69 -31.51 9.70
N ARG A 295 6.44 -31.63 8.39
CA ARG A 295 5.45 -32.59 7.88
C ARG A 295 5.81 -34.04 8.22
N LYS A 296 7.07 -34.41 8.02
CA LYS A 296 7.57 -35.73 8.45
C LYS A 296 7.44 -35.93 9.97
N ALA A 297 7.71 -34.90 10.77
CA ALA A 297 7.53 -34.97 12.21
C ALA A 297 6.07 -35.22 12.60
N VAL A 298 5.13 -34.51 11.97
CA VAL A 298 3.68 -34.71 12.16
C VAL A 298 3.26 -36.13 11.77
N ASP A 299 3.76 -36.65 10.64
CA ASP A 299 3.40 -38.00 10.15
C ASP A 299 3.92 -39.13 11.08
N LEU A 300 5.01 -38.89 11.81
CA LEU A 300 5.62 -39.85 12.75
C LEU A 300 5.06 -39.74 14.18
N THR A 301 4.29 -38.70 14.48
CA THR A 301 3.79 -38.44 15.84
C THR A 301 2.39 -39.03 16.01
N SER A 302 2.15 -39.74 17.12
CA SER A 302 0.83 -40.29 17.43
C SER A 302 -0.22 -39.18 17.60
N PRO A 303 -1.50 -39.39 17.20
CA PRO A 303 -2.59 -38.45 17.46
C PRO A 303 -2.78 -38.06 18.93
N ASP A 304 -2.44 -38.97 19.86
CA ASP A 304 -2.59 -38.78 21.31
C ASP A 304 -1.34 -38.15 21.95
N ASP A 305 -0.31 -37.84 21.15
CA ASP A 305 0.91 -37.22 21.66
C ASP A 305 0.66 -35.75 22.04
N LYS A 306 1.08 -35.37 23.24
CA LYS A 306 0.96 -34.00 23.76
C LYS A 306 1.73 -32.96 22.93
N ASP A 307 2.74 -33.37 22.17
CA ASP A 307 3.56 -32.47 21.36
C ASP A 307 2.99 -32.24 19.94
N LEU A 308 1.97 -33.03 19.53
CA LEU A 308 1.35 -32.92 18.21
C LEU A 308 0.72 -31.54 17.93
N PRO A 309 -0.01 -30.89 18.86
CA PRO A 309 -0.53 -29.55 18.64
C PRO A 309 0.57 -28.55 18.25
N ASP A 310 1.70 -28.53 18.96
CA ASP A 310 2.84 -27.64 18.66
C ASP A 310 3.40 -27.87 17.25
N LEU A 311 3.58 -29.14 16.88
CA LEU A 311 4.09 -29.52 15.57
C LEU A 311 3.17 -29.01 14.45
N LEU A 312 1.86 -29.12 14.65
CA LEU A 312 0.86 -28.63 13.72
C LEU A 312 0.83 -27.10 13.64
N ASP A 313 1.03 -26.40 14.75
CA ASP A 313 1.14 -24.94 14.79
C ASP A 313 2.39 -24.45 14.04
N ASP A 314 3.56 -25.02 14.35
CA ASP A 314 4.82 -24.73 13.66
C ASP A 314 4.69 -24.99 12.15
N LEU A 315 4.09 -26.13 11.75
CA LEU A 315 3.86 -26.48 10.35
C LEU A 315 2.93 -25.47 9.67
N GLY A 316 1.85 -25.06 10.34
CA GLY A 316 0.91 -24.08 9.82
C GLY A 316 1.54 -22.71 9.58
N VAL A 317 2.37 -22.24 10.53
CA VAL A 317 3.13 -20.99 10.37
C VAL A 317 4.12 -21.10 9.21
N CYS A 318 4.87 -22.20 9.10
CA CYS A 318 5.80 -22.43 7.98
C CYS A 318 5.10 -22.41 6.62
N LEU A 319 3.96 -23.10 6.51
CA LEU A 319 3.16 -23.13 5.29
C LEU A 319 2.62 -21.75 4.90
N ARG A 320 2.18 -20.95 5.88
CA ARG A 320 1.77 -19.57 5.62
C ARG A 320 2.91 -18.72 5.06
N HIS A 321 4.13 -18.84 5.61
CA HIS A 321 5.29 -18.10 5.11
C HIS A 321 5.68 -18.55 3.70
N ARG A 322 5.69 -19.86 3.43
CA ARG A 322 5.97 -20.38 2.08
C ARG A 322 4.92 -19.93 1.06
N PHE A 323 3.64 -19.93 1.45
CA PHE A 323 2.55 -19.38 0.64
C PHE A 323 2.81 -17.92 0.25
N LYS A 324 3.26 -17.07 1.19
CA LYS A 324 3.56 -15.66 0.88
C LYS A 324 4.67 -15.48 -0.17
N LEU A 325 5.63 -16.40 -0.26
CA LEU A 325 6.73 -16.32 -1.22
C LEU A 325 6.37 -16.94 -2.58
N GLN A 326 5.67 -18.08 -2.59
CA GLN A 326 5.42 -18.85 -3.81
C GLN A 326 4.02 -18.67 -4.40
N GLY A 327 3.04 -18.25 -3.58
CA GLY A 327 1.64 -18.15 -3.98
C GLY A 327 0.93 -19.50 -4.17
N ASP A 328 1.51 -20.64 -3.73
CA ASP A 328 0.87 -21.95 -3.85
C ASP A 328 -0.33 -22.07 -2.91
N PHE A 329 -1.55 -22.01 -3.46
CA PHE A 329 -2.78 -22.07 -2.69
C PHE A 329 -2.95 -23.36 -1.86
N SER A 330 -2.27 -24.45 -2.23
CA SER A 330 -2.29 -25.67 -1.44
C SER A 330 -1.61 -25.48 -0.08
N ASP A 331 -0.64 -24.57 0.01
CA ASP A 331 0.06 -24.28 1.27
C ASP A 331 -0.84 -23.59 2.28
N ILE A 332 -1.58 -22.55 1.88
CA ILE A 332 -2.48 -21.87 2.82
C ILE A 332 -3.64 -22.77 3.24
N THR A 333 -4.12 -23.63 2.34
CA THR A 333 -5.17 -24.63 2.65
C THR A 333 -4.66 -25.67 3.65
N ASN A 334 -3.44 -26.17 3.45
CA ASN A 334 -2.79 -27.08 4.40
C ASN A 334 -2.47 -26.40 5.73
N ALA A 335 -2.10 -25.10 5.73
CA ALA A 335 -1.84 -24.32 6.92
C ALA A 335 -3.09 -24.20 7.79
N VAL A 336 -4.24 -23.82 7.20
CA VAL A 336 -5.53 -23.76 7.89
C VAL A 336 -5.91 -25.13 8.46
N THR A 337 -5.72 -26.19 7.69
CA THR A 337 -6.03 -27.57 8.14
C THR A 337 -5.16 -27.98 9.35
N ALA A 338 -3.85 -27.72 9.29
CA ALA A 338 -2.93 -28.02 10.38
C ALA A 338 -3.27 -27.23 11.65
N LEU A 339 -3.48 -25.91 11.53
CA LEU A 339 -3.80 -25.04 12.66
C LEU A 339 -5.17 -25.33 13.26
N GLN A 340 -6.17 -25.65 12.44
CA GLN A 340 -7.48 -26.07 12.93
C GLN A 340 -7.37 -27.36 13.75
N LYS A 341 -6.57 -28.33 13.29
CA LYS A 341 -6.28 -29.55 14.04
C LYS A 341 -5.53 -29.25 15.33
N ALA A 342 -4.54 -28.34 15.32
CA ALA A 342 -3.82 -27.91 16.52
C ALA A 342 -4.77 -27.33 17.56
N VAL A 343 -5.64 -26.39 17.16
CA VAL A 343 -6.65 -25.76 18.04
C VAL A 343 -7.60 -26.81 18.63
N ASN A 344 -8.10 -27.75 17.82
CA ASN A 344 -9.03 -28.78 18.28
C ASN A 344 -8.42 -29.77 19.29
N LEU A 345 -7.10 -29.97 19.23
CA LEU A 345 -6.37 -30.86 20.15
C LEU A 345 -5.89 -30.14 21.43
N THR A 346 -5.99 -28.80 21.48
CA THR A 346 -5.52 -27.99 22.60
C THR A 346 -6.64 -27.80 23.63
N SER A 347 -6.33 -27.95 24.91
CA SER A 347 -7.30 -27.72 26.00
C SER A 347 -7.71 -26.24 26.08
N PRO A 348 -8.98 -25.91 26.44
CA PRO A 348 -9.41 -24.53 26.66
C PRO A 348 -8.59 -23.76 27.71
N ASP A 349 -8.02 -24.46 28.70
CA ASP A 349 -7.21 -23.88 29.77
C ASP A 349 -5.71 -23.77 29.42
N ASP A 350 -5.32 -24.20 28.21
CA ASP A 350 -3.94 -24.15 27.75
C ASP A 350 -3.51 -22.70 27.46
N ARG A 351 -2.32 -22.32 27.93
CA ARG A 351 -1.76 -20.97 27.78
C ARG A 351 -1.43 -20.62 26.33
N ASP A 352 -1.19 -21.63 25.48
CA ASP A 352 -0.80 -21.43 24.08
C ASP A 352 -2.02 -21.36 23.15
N LEU A 353 -3.23 -21.67 23.64
CA LEU A 353 -4.45 -21.64 22.84
C LEU A 353 -4.71 -20.27 22.17
N PRO A 354 -4.55 -19.10 22.84
CA PRO A 354 -4.72 -17.80 22.20
C PRO A 354 -3.77 -17.55 21.02
N ASP A 355 -2.53 -18.04 21.07
CA ASP A 355 -1.56 -17.86 20.00
C ASP A 355 -1.86 -18.77 18.79
N ARG A 356 -2.29 -20.01 19.04
CA ARG A 356 -2.76 -20.93 17.99
C ARG A 356 -4.00 -20.37 17.27
N LEU A 357 -4.95 -19.82 18.03
CA LEU A 357 -6.13 -19.15 17.48
C LEU A 357 -5.73 -17.93 16.63
N ASN A 358 -4.76 -17.14 17.09
CA ASN A 358 -4.25 -16.01 16.31
C ASN A 358 -3.55 -16.46 15.02
N ASN A 359 -2.77 -17.54 15.06
CA ASN A 359 -2.14 -18.11 13.87
C ASN A 359 -3.18 -18.63 12.87
N LEU A 360 -4.19 -19.36 13.34
CA LEU A 360 -5.32 -19.83 12.52
C LEU A 360 -6.06 -18.66 11.86
N GLY A 361 -6.41 -17.64 12.65
CA GLY A 361 -7.06 -16.42 12.16
C GLY A 361 -6.24 -15.72 11.07
N GLY A 362 -4.92 -15.59 11.26
CA GLY A 362 -4.03 -15.04 10.25
C GLY A 362 -3.97 -15.86 8.95
N CYS A 363 -4.01 -17.20 9.03
CA CYS A 363 -4.07 -18.05 7.84
C CYS A 363 -5.42 -17.93 7.10
N LEU A 364 -6.53 -17.81 7.83
CA LEU A 364 -7.85 -17.58 7.25
C LEU A 364 -7.94 -16.22 6.55
N ILE A 365 -7.33 -15.17 7.10
CA ILE A 365 -7.22 -13.85 6.44
C ILE A 365 -6.50 -13.98 5.10
N HIS A 366 -5.31 -14.61 5.06
CA HIS A 366 -4.56 -14.76 3.81
C HIS A 366 -5.26 -15.65 2.78
N ARG A 367 -5.98 -16.70 3.23
CA ARG A 367 -6.79 -17.52 2.32
C ARG A 367 -7.94 -16.70 1.72
N PHE A 368 -8.59 -15.87 2.53
CA PHE A 368 -9.59 -14.91 2.08
C PHE A 368 -9.01 -13.86 1.12
N GLU A 369 -7.83 -13.31 1.38
CA GLU A 369 -7.18 -12.34 0.46
C GLU A 369 -6.91 -12.94 -0.92
N TYR A 370 -6.59 -14.24 -0.99
CA TYR A 370 -6.30 -14.92 -2.25
C TYR A 370 -7.55 -15.37 -3.02
N LYS A 371 -8.56 -15.96 -2.36
CA LYS A 371 -9.78 -16.48 -3.01
C LYS A 371 -11.04 -15.62 -2.84
N GLY A 372 -11.12 -14.83 -1.78
CA GLY A 372 -12.27 -13.97 -1.49
C GLY A 372 -13.47 -14.70 -0.85
N ASP A 373 -13.26 -15.82 -0.17
CA ASP A 373 -14.35 -16.63 0.39
C ASP A 373 -14.90 -16.05 1.71
N LEU A 374 -16.16 -15.58 1.70
CA LEU A 374 -16.79 -14.97 2.90
C LEU A 374 -16.78 -15.86 4.16
N PRO A 375 -16.94 -17.20 4.08
CA PRO A 375 -16.83 -18.06 5.26
C PRO A 375 -15.47 -18.00 5.95
N ASP A 376 -14.38 -17.77 5.20
CA ASP A 376 -13.03 -17.70 5.76
C ASP A 376 -12.86 -16.48 6.65
N ILE A 377 -13.29 -15.31 6.18
CA ILE A 377 -13.13 -14.08 6.94
C ILE A 377 -14.06 -14.01 8.15
N ARG A 378 -15.25 -14.64 8.07
CA ARG A 378 -16.13 -14.81 9.24
C ARG A 378 -15.47 -15.72 10.28
N SER A 379 -14.95 -16.86 9.84
CA SER A 379 -14.23 -17.79 10.72
C SER A 379 -12.99 -17.15 11.33
N ALA A 380 -12.28 -16.30 10.58
CA ALA A 380 -11.13 -15.53 11.07
C ALA A 380 -11.55 -14.61 12.22
N ALA A 381 -12.60 -13.79 12.03
CA ALA A 381 -13.08 -12.86 13.05
C ALA A 381 -13.54 -13.59 14.32
N GLU A 382 -14.30 -14.68 14.19
CA GLU A 382 -14.73 -15.51 15.33
C GLU A 382 -13.54 -16.12 16.08
N THR A 383 -12.55 -16.63 15.35
CA THR A 383 -11.34 -17.25 15.93
C THR A 383 -10.48 -16.20 16.64
N LEU A 384 -10.30 -15.02 16.04
CA LEU A 384 -9.50 -13.93 16.59
C LEU A 384 -10.19 -13.25 17.78
N GLN A 385 -11.52 -13.15 17.77
CA GLN A 385 -12.27 -12.68 18.93
C GLN A 385 -12.05 -13.60 20.13
N LYS A 386 -12.16 -14.93 19.94
CA LYS A 386 -11.83 -15.91 20.99
C LYS A 386 -10.39 -15.78 21.49
N ALA A 387 -9.43 -15.52 20.60
CA ALA A 387 -8.03 -15.30 20.97
C ALA A 387 -7.82 -14.05 21.84
N VAL A 388 -8.61 -12.99 21.61
CA VAL A 388 -8.59 -11.76 22.42
C VAL A 388 -9.28 -11.98 23.77
N ASP A 389 -10.40 -12.70 23.79
CA ASP A 389 -11.18 -12.96 25.00
C ASP A 389 -10.43 -13.88 26.00
N LEU A 390 -9.61 -14.79 25.48
CA LEU A 390 -8.78 -15.72 26.26
C LEU A 390 -7.39 -15.17 26.64
N ASP A 391 -7.08 -13.91 26.31
CA ASP A 391 -5.76 -13.35 26.60
C ASP A 391 -5.50 -13.26 28.12
N PRO A 392 -4.39 -13.81 28.64
CA PRO A 392 -4.11 -13.79 30.07
C PRO A 392 -3.95 -12.35 30.59
N PRO A 393 -4.56 -11.98 31.74
CA PRO A 393 -4.37 -10.67 32.33
C PRO A 393 -2.88 -10.45 32.66
N GLY A 394 -2.25 -9.48 31.98
CA GLY A 394 -0.82 -9.18 32.09
C GLY A 394 0.04 -9.53 30.86
N SER A 395 -0.52 -10.23 29.85
CA SER A 395 0.16 -10.55 28.58
C SER A 395 0.19 -9.35 27.61
N ALA A 396 0.72 -8.21 28.06
CA ALA A 396 0.68 -6.96 27.31
C ALA A 396 1.42 -6.99 25.95
N ALA A 397 2.34 -7.94 25.74
CA ALA A 397 3.19 -7.98 24.55
C ALA A 397 2.49 -8.58 23.30
N SER A 398 1.56 -9.52 23.46
CA SER A 398 0.91 -10.22 22.33
C SER A 398 -0.47 -9.65 21.98
N LEU A 399 -1.17 -9.04 22.94
CA LEU A 399 -2.50 -8.46 22.76
C LEU A 399 -2.60 -7.47 21.59
N PRO A 400 -1.65 -6.53 21.36
CA PRO A 400 -1.73 -5.61 20.22
C PRO A 400 -1.77 -6.34 18.87
N SER A 401 -1.02 -7.44 18.72
CA SER A 401 -0.98 -8.22 17.48
C SER A 401 -2.32 -8.95 17.23
N ARG A 402 -2.94 -9.50 18.29
CA ARG A 402 -4.24 -10.18 18.19
C ARG A 402 -5.37 -9.19 17.87
N LEU A 403 -5.40 -8.03 18.54
CA LEU A 403 -6.35 -6.94 18.26
C LEU A 403 -6.21 -6.42 16.83
N ASN A 404 -4.98 -6.30 16.32
CA ASN A 404 -4.71 -5.90 14.95
C ASN A 404 -5.28 -6.91 13.94
N ASN A 405 -5.03 -8.20 14.12
CA ASN A 405 -5.57 -9.22 13.23
C ASN A 405 -7.10 -9.27 13.29
N LEU A 406 -7.68 -9.14 14.49
CA LEU A 406 -9.13 -9.03 14.66
C LEU A 406 -9.69 -7.85 13.87
N GLY A 407 -9.11 -6.66 14.00
CA GLY A 407 -9.61 -5.50 13.26
C GLY A 407 -9.41 -5.60 11.74
N ILE A 408 -8.36 -6.27 11.24
CA ILE A 408 -8.23 -6.61 9.81
C ILE A 408 -9.43 -7.47 9.37
N SER A 409 -9.75 -8.53 10.12
CA SER A 409 -10.86 -9.41 9.77
C SER A 409 -12.23 -8.71 9.81
N LEU A 410 -12.44 -7.83 10.80
CA LEU A 410 -13.66 -7.03 10.91
C LEU A 410 -13.77 -5.99 9.78
N ARG A 411 -12.66 -5.33 9.40
CA ARG A 411 -12.64 -4.42 8.24
C ARG A 411 -13.01 -5.17 6.96
N SER A 412 -12.40 -6.33 6.72
CA SER A 412 -12.71 -7.14 5.52
C SER A 412 -14.15 -7.68 5.53
N LEU A 413 -14.70 -8.03 6.69
CA LEU A 413 -16.13 -8.35 6.83
C LEU A 413 -17.01 -7.15 6.47
N TYR A 414 -16.69 -5.95 6.94
CA TYR A 414 -17.38 -4.73 6.54
C TYR A 414 -17.28 -4.48 5.04
N GLU A 415 -16.09 -4.63 4.44
CA GLU A 415 -15.91 -4.45 2.99
C GLU A 415 -16.79 -5.41 2.18
N ARG A 416 -16.99 -6.64 2.68
CA ARG A 416 -17.82 -7.67 2.04
C ARG A 416 -19.31 -7.55 2.33
N THR A 417 -19.70 -7.15 3.53
CA THR A 417 -21.12 -7.18 3.98
C THR A 417 -21.77 -5.80 3.99
N GLY A 418 -20.98 -4.73 4.07
CA GLY A 418 -21.45 -3.36 4.27
C GLY A 418 -21.98 -3.08 5.69
N ASP A 419 -21.85 -4.01 6.64
CA ASP A 419 -22.35 -3.82 8.00
C ASP A 419 -21.42 -2.89 8.81
N PHE A 420 -21.94 -1.70 9.10
CA PHE A 420 -21.23 -0.62 9.80
C PHE A 420 -20.79 -0.98 11.23
N ALA A 421 -21.41 -1.98 11.87
CA ALA A 421 -20.98 -2.43 13.19
C ALA A 421 -19.55 -2.98 13.15
N TYR A 422 -19.20 -3.70 12.09
CA TYR A 422 -17.86 -4.28 11.94
C TYR A 422 -16.78 -3.21 11.77
N ILE A 423 -16.99 -2.17 10.96
CA ILE A 423 -15.95 -1.13 10.77
C ILE A 423 -15.77 -0.26 12.00
N THR A 424 -16.84 0.00 12.74
CA THR A 424 -16.77 0.74 14.01
C THR A 424 -15.94 -0.04 15.02
N THR A 425 -16.25 -1.32 15.19
CA THR A 425 -15.48 -2.22 16.06
C THR A 425 -14.03 -2.38 15.58
N ALA A 426 -13.79 -2.48 14.27
CA ALA A 426 -12.46 -2.59 13.68
C ALA A 426 -11.57 -1.37 14.03
N ILE A 427 -12.13 -0.16 13.96
CA ILE A 427 -11.42 1.07 14.34
C ILE A 427 -11.13 1.06 15.84
N GLU A 428 -12.11 0.71 16.69
CA GLU A 428 -11.92 0.64 18.15
C GLU A 428 -10.81 -0.34 18.55
N VAL A 429 -10.78 -1.54 17.97
CA VAL A 429 -9.73 -2.53 18.29
C VAL A 429 -8.37 -2.14 17.73
N HIS A 430 -8.31 -1.49 16.56
CA HIS A 430 -7.05 -0.95 16.01
C HIS A 430 -6.51 0.21 16.86
N GLU A 431 -7.36 1.15 17.28
CA GLU A 431 -6.99 2.24 18.19
C GLU A 431 -6.48 1.69 19.53
N LYS A 432 -7.15 0.66 20.06
CA LYS A 432 -6.69 -0.04 21.27
C LYS A 432 -5.33 -0.71 21.06
N ALA A 433 -5.09 -1.36 19.92
CA ALA A 433 -3.81 -1.98 19.58
C ALA A 433 -2.68 -0.94 19.54
N VAL A 434 -2.89 0.19 18.83
CA VAL A 434 -1.92 1.29 18.74
C VAL A 434 -1.63 1.89 20.12
N LYS A 435 -2.65 2.07 20.96
CA LYS A 435 -2.49 2.64 22.31
C LYS A 435 -1.69 1.74 23.26
N LEU A 436 -1.78 0.42 23.08
CA LEU A 436 -1.07 -0.55 23.91
C LEU A 436 0.38 -0.77 23.47
N ALA A 437 0.72 -0.49 22.22
CA ALA A 437 2.07 -0.62 21.70
C ALA A 437 2.96 0.57 22.13
N PRO A 438 4.15 0.33 22.73
CA PRO A 438 5.08 1.41 23.05
C PRO A 438 5.67 2.05 21.77
N PRO A 439 6.11 3.33 21.81
CA PRO A 439 6.69 4.00 20.63
C PRO A 439 7.93 3.32 20.04
N THR A 440 8.62 2.49 20.82
CA THR A 440 9.80 1.71 20.40
C THR A 440 9.44 0.36 19.80
N ASP A 441 8.15 0.00 19.71
CA ASP A 441 7.70 -1.27 19.14
C ASP A 441 7.87 -1.29 17.61
N GLU A 442 8.64 -2.26 17.09
CA GLU A 442 8.86 -2.47 15.66
C GLU A 442 7.58 -2.79 14.87
N LYS A 443 6.50 -3.15 15.57
CA LYS A 443 5.19 -3.41 14.98
C LYS A 443 4.31 -2.16 14.88
N LEU A 444 4.65 -1.08 15.59
CA LEU A 444 3.82 0.14 15.63
C LEU A 444 3.49 0.71 14.24
N PRO A 445 4.42 0.76 13.25
CA PRO A 445 4.08 1.18 11.90
C PRO A 445 2.99 0.33 11.22
N ASP A 446 2.98 -0.99 11.42
CA ASP A 446 1.93 -1.87 10.87
C ASP A 446 0.57 -1.60 11.52
N LEU A 447 0.55 -1.39 12.84
CA LEU A 447 -0.67 -1.07 13.59
C LEU A 447 -1.28 0.24 13.10
N LEU A 448 -0.46 1.28 12.94
CA LEU A 448 -0.87 2.57 12.39
C LEU A 448 -1.38 2.41 10.95
N ASN A 449 -0.65 1.69 10.10
CA ASN A 449 -1.07 1.44 8.72
C ASN A 449 -2.45 0.79 8.65
N ASN A 450 -2.69 -0.25 9.46
CA ASN A 450 -3.97 -0.94 9.49
C ASN A 450 -5.10 -0.08 10.05
N LEU A 451 -4.83 0.78 11.04
CA LEU A 451 -5.78 1.79 11.52
C LEU A 451 -6.16 2.79 10.40
N GLY A 452 -5.17 3.28 9.66
CA GLY A 452 -5.38 4.13 8.48
C GLY A 452 -6.29 3.48 7.44
N CYS A 453 -6.07 2.19 7.12
CA CYS A 453 -6.95 1.43 6.24
C CYS A 453 -8.40 1.35 6.74
N SER A 454 -8.62 1.20 8.04
CA SER A 454 -9.98 1.13 8.61
C SER A 454 -10.70 2.48 8.49
N PHE A 455 -10.02 3.60 8.76
CA PHE A 455 -10.58 4.93 8.49
C PHE A 455 -10.88 5.14 7.01
N LEU A 456 -9.97 4.72 6.12
CA LEU A 456 -10.16 4.80 4.67
C LEU A 456 -11.37 3.97 4.20
N ALA A 457 -11.56 2.75 4.72
CA ALA A 457 -12.69 1.90 4.40
C ALA A 457 -14.02 2.52 4.87
N ARG A 458 -14.04 3.17 6.04
CA ARG A 458 -15.22 3.91 6.52
C ARG A 458 -15.50 5.14 5.67
N PHE A 459 -14.47 5.91 5.31
CA PHE A 459 -14.57 7.05 4.41
C PHE A 459 -15.17 6.66 3.05
N LYS A 460 -14.72 5.55 2.46
CA LYS A 460 -15.24 5.06 1.16
C LYS A 460 -16.76 4.83 1.13
N ARG A 461 -17.40 4.52 2.27
CA ARG A 461 -18.87 4.38 2.33
C ARG A 461 -19.59 5.62 2.83
N THR A 462 -18.96 6.45 3.66
CA THR A 462 -19.62 7.59 4.32
C THR A 462 -19.36 8.94 3.65
N GLY A 463 -18.18 9.11 3.04
CA GLY A 463 -17.68 10.39 2.55
C GLY A 463 -17.27 11.38 3.64
N ASP A 464 -17.14 10.96 4.91
CA ASP A 464 -16.80 11.86 6.02
C ASP A 464 -15.34 12.35 5.95
N LEU A 465 -15.15 13.64 5.65
CA LEU A 465 -13.83 14.27 5.57
C LEU A 465 -13.01 14.19 6.86
N SER A 466 -13.64 14.00 8.03
CA SER A 466 -12.92 13.73 9.27
C SER A 466 -12.17 12.39 9.22
N ASP A 467 -12.78 11.36 8.64
CA ASP A 467 -12.16 10.03 8.56
C ASP A 467 -10.96 10.01 7.63
N ILE A 468 -11.05 10.65 6.45
CA ILE A 468 -9.91 10.73 5.54
C ILE A 468 -8.77 11.58 6.12
N SER A 469 -9.10 12.61 6.90
CA SER A 469 -8.10 13.42 7.60
C SER A 469 -7.37 12.59 8.67
N LYS A 470 -8.10 11.77 9.45
CA LYS A 470 -7.49 10.83 10.40
C LYS A 470 -6.66 9.75 9.71
N ALA A 471 -7.11 9.22 8.57
CA ALA A 471 -6.35 8.25 7.79
C ALA A 471 -5.00 8.84 7.34
N ILE A 472 -4.99 10.08 6.83
CA ILE A 472 -3.77 10.80 6.44
C ILE A 472 -2.87 11.05 7.65
N GLU A 473 -3.41 11.50 8.78
CA GLU A 473 -2.63 11.74 10.01
C GLU A 473 -1.94 10.47 10.51
N VAL A 474 -2.68 9.36 10.58
CA VAL A 474 -2.16 8.07 11.05
C VAL A 474 -1.13 7.50 10.07
N ALA A 475 -1.38 7.58 8.76
CA ALA A 475 -0.44 7.15 7.73
C ALA A 475 0.85 8.00 7.74
N GLN A 476 0.73 9.32 7.95
CA GLN A 476 1.88 10.21 8.10
C GLN A 476 2.73 9.83 9.31
N LYS A 477 2.11 9.53 10.45
CA LYS A 477 2.83 9.03 11.64
C LYS A 477 3.55 7.72 11.32
N ALA A 478 2.90 6.77 10.64
CA ALA A 478 3.53 5.50 10.26
C ALA A 478 4.79 5.73 9.40
N VAL A 479 4.73 6.63 8.42
CA VAL A 479 5.89 7.01 7.60
C VAL A 479 6.99 7.68 8.44
N GLN A 480 6.65 8.55 9.39
CA GLN A 480 7.63 9.21 10.26
C GLN A 480 8.37 8.27 11.21
N PHE A 481 7.69 7.24 11.73
CA PHE A 481 8.29 6.22 12.59
C PHE A 481 9.12 5.18 11.83
N THR A 482 9.10 5.22 10.49
CA THR A 482 9.76 4.22 9.64
C THR A 482 10.99 4.84 8.97
N THR A 483 12.19 4.29 9.22
CA THR A 483 13.42 4.80 8.59
C THR A 483 13.42 4.56 7.07
N PRO A 484 14.15 5.36 6.27
CA PRO A 484 14.21 5.21 4.81
C PRO A 484 14.65 3.82 4.32
N SER A 485 15.47 3.10 5.10
CA SER A 485 15.95 1.75 4.79
C SER A 485 15.05 0.63 5.31
N HIS A 486 13.95 0.96 6.02
CA HIS A 486 13.10 -0.05 6.64
C HIS A 486 12.26 -0.77 5.57
N PRO A 487 12.19 -2.11 5.58
CA PRO A 487 11.43 -2.89 4.59
C PRO A 487 9.91 -2.63 4.56
N LYS A 488 9.34 -1.97 5.58
CA LYS A 488 7.90 -1.68 5.70
C LYS A 488 7.52 -0.30 5.18
N LEU A 489 8.50 0.54 4.83
CA LEU A 489 8.24 1.88 4.31
C LEU A 489 7.35 1.89 3.07
N PRO A 490 7.51 0.99 2.07
CA PRO A 490 6.64 0.97 0.89
C PRO A 490 5.15 0.79 1.23
N LYS A 491 4.85 -0.06 2.22
CA LYS A 491 3.48 -0.32 2.69
C LYS A 491 2.87 0.92 3.36
N CYS A 492 3.64 1.63 4.18
CA CYS A 492 3.18 2.87 4.82
C CYS A 492 2.91 3.98 3.77
N LEU A 493 3.79 4.09 2.77
CA LEU A 493 3.63 5.04 1.66
C LEU A 493 2.38 4.76 0.81
N GLU A 494 2.00 3.49 0.67
CA GLU A 494 0.82 3.10 -0.09
C GLU A 494 -0.47 3.64 0.55
N ILE A 495 -0.64 3.45 1.86
CA ILE A 495 -1.84 3.97 2.56
C ILE A 495 -1.84 5.49 2.61
N PHE A 496 -0.66 6.10 2.74
CA PHE A 496 -0.53 7.54 2.63
C PHE A 496 -1.00 8.05 1.26
N GLY A 497 -0.54 7.42 0.17
CA GLY A 497 -0.94 7.78 -1.19
C GLY A 497 -2.42 7.52 -1.46
N ASN A 498 -2.94 6.36 -1.05
CA ASN A 498 -4.35 6.01 -1.21
C ASN A 498 -5.28 6.97 -0.46
N SER A 499 -4.86 7.45 0.72
CA SER A 499 -5.66 8.40 1.51
C SER A 499 -5.72 9.77 0.82
N TYR A 500 -4.61 10.26 0.27
CA TYR A 500 -4.62 11.48 -0.54
C TYR A 500 -5.44 11.33 -1.81
N ARG A 501 -5.31 10.21 -2.54
CA ARG A 501 -6.11 9.95 -3.76
C ARG A 501 -7.60 9.99 -3.45
N GLN A 502 -8.02 9.36 -2.36
CA GLN A 502 -9.44 9.33 -1.97
C GLN A 502 -9.95 10.70 -1.51
N ARG A 503 -9.10 11.51 -0.85
CA ARG A 503 -9.45 12.91 -0.56
C ARG A 503 -9.52 13.75 -1.84
N PHE A 504 -8.63 13.51 -2.80
CA PHE A 504 -8.67 14.13 -4.12
C PHE A 504 -9.97 13.79 -4.85
N ASP A 505 -10.36 12.52 -4.91
CA ASP A 505 -11.62 12.08 -5.54
C ASP A 505 -12.85 12.83 -4.97
N HIS A 506 -12.78 13.28 -3.71
CA HIS A 506 -13.85 14.03 -3.04
C HIS A 506 -13.70 15.57 -3.10
N THR A 507 -12.48 16.10 -3.25
CA THR A 507 -12.21 17.54 -3.14
C THR A 507 -11.77 18.19 -4.45
N GLY A 508 -11.22 17.41 -5.39
CA GLY A 508 -10.56 17.90 -6.60
C GLY A 508 -9.22 18.61 -6.36
N ASP A 509 -8.65 18.52 -5.15
CA ASP A 509 -7.43 19.25 -4.80
C ASP A 509 -6.18 18.66 -5.49
N LEU A 510 -5.65 19.36 -6.50
CA LEU A 510 -4.46 18.95 -7.24
C LEU A 510 -3.23 18.63 -6.37
N ALA A 511 -3.11 19.26 -5.19
CA ALA A 511 -2.02 18.97 -4.27
C ALA A 511 -2.11 17.54 -3.72
N ASP A 512 -3.32 17.05 -3.47
CA ASP A 512 -3.57 15.71 -2.96
C ASP A 512 -3.19 14.65 -3.99
N ILE A 513 -3.63 14.80 -5.25
CA ILE A 513 -3.30 13.79 -6.27
C ILE A 513 -1.80 13.76 -6.56
N THR A 514 -1.13 14.90 -6.48
CA THR A 514 0.31 14.95 -6.66
C THR A 514 1.05 14.26 -5.52
N ASN A 515 0.61 14.46 -4.26
CA ASN A 515 1.11 13.74 -3.09
C ASN A 515 0.86 12.22 -3.18
N ALA A 516 -0.31 11.82 -3.70
CA ALA A 516 -0.65 10.42 -3.91
C ALA A 516 0.33 9.75 -4.88
N ILE A 517 0.51 10.34 -6.06
CA ILE A 517 1.43 9.83 -7.09
C ILE A 517 2.87 9.78 -6.58
N ALA A 518 3.36 10.82 -5.90
CA ALA A 518 4.72 10.84 -5.34
C ALA A 518 4.94 9.70 -4.33
N SER A 519 3.96 9.49 -3.44
CA SER A 519 3.99 8.40 -2.45
C SER A 519 3.98 7.02 -3.10
N HIS A 520 3.12 6.83 -4.11
CA HIS A 520 3.05 5.56 -4.85
C HIS A 520 4.30 5.29 -5.71
N GLN A 521 4.86 6.30 -6.37
CA GLN A 521 6.12 6.17 -7.11
C GLN A 521 7.26 5.77 -6.18
N LYS A 522 7.36 6.40 -5.00
CA LYS A 522 8.36 6.04 -4.00
C LYS A 522 8.16 4.62 -3.47
N ALA A 523 6.91 4.21 -3.23
CA ALA A 523 6.61 2.83 -2.83
C ALA A 523 7.05 1.83 -3.91
N VAL A 524 6.68 2.05 -5.19
CA VAL A 524 7.08 1.20 -6.31
C VAL A 524 8.61 1.17 -6.47
N GLY A 525 9.29 2.32 -6.40
CA GLY A 525 10.75 2.42 -6.54
C GLY A 525 11.54 1.70 -5.44
N LEU A 526 10.95 1.53 -4.24
CA LEU A 526 11.52 0.77 -3.13
C LEU A 526 11.17 -0.73 -3.17
N THR A 527 10.39 -1.19 -4.15
CA THR A 527 9.88 -2.56 -4.24
C THR A 527 10.64 -3.36 -5.30
N PRO A 528 11.28 -4.49 -4.96
CA PRO A 528 11.97 -5.34 -5.93
C PRO A 528 11.03 -5.99 -6.96
N LEU A 529 11.55 -6.30 -8.17
CA LEU A 529 10.80 -6.81 -9.34
C LEU A 529 10.11 -8.20 -9.13
N GLY A 530 10.28 -8.86 -7.99
CA GLY A 530 9.64 -10.15 -7.68
C GLY A 530 8.80 -10.13 -6.40
N ASP A 531 8.59 -8.95 -5.80
CA ASP A 531 7.80 -8.80 -4.59
C ASP A 531 6.30 -9.03 -4.89
N PRO A 532 5.60 -9.94 -4.17
CA PRO A 532 4.17 -10.20 -4.36
C PRO A 532 3.27 -8.95 -4.21
N GLU A 533 3.72 -7.91 -3.53
CA GLU A 533 2.97 -6.66 -3.32
C GLU A 533 3.19 -5.63 -4.44
N LEU A 534 4.18 -5.84 -5.32
CA LEU A 534 4.47 -4.93 -6.44
C LEU A 534 3.25 -4.69 -7.37
N PRO A 535 2.47 -5.72 -7.76
CA PRO A 535 1.30 -5.51 -8.62
C PRO A 535 0.26 -4.56 -8.01
N GLY A 536 -0.02 -4.71 -6.71
CA GLY A 536 -0.93 -3.82 -5.97
C GLY A 536 -0.44 -2.38 -5.96
N ARG A 537 0.86 -2.18 -5.70
CA ARG A 537 1.51 -0.85 -5.71
C ARG A 537 1.46 -0.19 -7.09
N LEU A 538 1.74 -0.95 -8.15
CA LEU A 538 1.62 -0.49 -9.54
C LEU A 538 0.18 -0.10 -9.88
N SER A 539 -0.81 -0.89 -9.48
CA SER A 539 -2.20 -0.55 -9.70
C SER A 539 -2.59 0.74 -8.98
N ASN A 540 -2.16 0.95 -7.74
CA ASN A 540 -2.48 2.19 -7.00
C ASN A 540 -1.83 3.42 -7.65
N LEU A 541 -0.59 3.27 -8.16
CA LEU A 541 0.05 4.30 -8.97
C LEU A 541 -0.75 4.61 -10.24
N GLY A 542 -1.12 3.58 -10.99
CA GLY A 542 -1.91 3.73 -12.23
C GLY A 542 -3.24 4.43 -12.00
N THR A 543 -3.97 4.08 -10.93
CA THR A 543 -5.24 4.74 -10.58
C THR A 543 -5.03 6.21 -10.20
N SER A 544 -3.93 6.55 -9.54
CA SER A 544 -3.63 7.96 -9.18
C SER A 544 -3.24 8.79 -10.40
N LEU A 545 -2.47 8.21 -11.33
CA LEU A 545 -2.14 8.84 -12.61
C LEU A 545 -3.38 9.05 -13.47
N LEU A 546 -4.26 8.05 -13.56
CA LEU A 546 -5.54 8.14 -14.25
C LEU A 546 -6.42 9.26 -13.68
N ALA A 547 -6.50 9.38 -12.36
CA ALA A 547 -7.29 10.42 -11.70
C ALA A 547 -6.73 11.83 -11.95
N ARG A 548 -5.39 11.98 -12.02
CA ARG A 548 -4.78 13.26 -12.41
C ARG A 548 -5.06 13.57 -13.88
N PHE A 549 -4.87 12.60 -14.77
CA PHE A 549 -5.17 12.73 -16.20
C PHE A 549 -6.60 13.22 -16.45
N GLN A 550 -7.60 12.61 -15.80
CA GLN A 550 -9.01 13.03 -15.93
C GLN A 550 -9.27 14.49 -15.57
N LEU A 551 -8.39 15.10 -14.77
CA LEU A 551 -8.48 16.52 -14.41
C LEU A 551 -7.55 17.40 -15.24
N THR A 552 -6.41 16.91 -15.73
CA THR A 552 -5.35 17.70 -16.38
C THR A 552 -5.26 17.54 -17.90
N ASP A 553 -5.76 16.42 -18.45
CA ASP A 553 -5.62 15.95 -19.83
C ASP A 553 -4.16 15.72 -20.27
N GLU A 554 -3.26 15.48 -19.30
CA GLU A 554 -1.84 15.24 -19.56
C GLU A 554 -1.61 13.83 -20.11
N VAL A 555 -1.38 13.70 -21.42
CA VAL A 555 -1.28 12.41 -22.12
C VAL A 555 -0.23 11.46 -21.51
N SER A 556 0.88 11.98 -20.98
CA SER A 556 1.89 11.14 -20.34
C SER A 556 1.37 10.37 -19.12
N ASP A 557 0.40 10.93 -18.40
CA ASP A 557 -0.17 10.28 -17.22
C ASP A 557 -1.00 9.06 -17.59
N ILE A 558 -1.76 9.12 -18.69
CA ILE A 558 -2.57 7.98 -19.13
C ILE A 558 -1.70 6.87 -19.72
N GLU A 559 -0.61 7.22 -20.41
CA GLU A 559 0.40 6.26 -20.89
C GLU A 559 1.07 5.53 -19.72
N ASP A 560 1.55 6.29 -18.71
CA ASP A 560 2.16 5.70 -17.51
C ASP A 560 1.14 4.88 -16.69
N ALA A 561 -0.13 5.31 -16.64
CA ALA A 561 -1.21 4.55 -15.98
C ALA A 561 -1.48 3.21 -16.67
N LEU A 562 -1.57 3.21 -18.01
CA LEU A 562 -1.73 1.99 -18.80
C LEU A 562 -0.55 1.04 -18.62
N ALA A 563 0.68 1.56 -18.65
CA ALA A 563 1.89 0.76 -18.42
C ALA A 563 1.87 0.11 -17.02
N ALA A 564 1.52 0.88 -15.98
CA ALA A 564 1.44 0.38 -14.61
C ALA A 564 0.35 -0.68 -14.43
N HIS A 565 -0.86 -0.46 -14.96
CA HIS A 565 -1.95 -1.44 -14.88
C HIS A 565 -1.68 -2.71 -15.68
N THR A 566 -1.13 -2.59 -16.88
CA THR A 566 -0.74 -3.75 -17.70
C THR A 566 0.29 -4.59 -16.95
N LYS A 567 1.31 -3.93 -16.37
CA LYS A 567 2.34 -4.64 -15.61
C LYS A 567 1.80 -5.33 -14.36
N ALA A 568 0.86 -4.70 -13.66
CA ALA A 568 0.19 -5.30 -12.52
C ALA A 568 -0.58 -6.59 -12.88
N VAL A 569 -1.31 -6.58 -14.01
CA VAL A 569 -2.03 -7.75 -14.51
C VAL A 569 -1.06 -8.88 -14.87
N GLU A 570 0.04 -8.57 -15.59
CA GLU A 570 1.06 -9.55 -15.99
C GLU A 570 1.74 -10.25 -14.81
N LEU A 571 1.99 -9.51 -13.72
CA LEU A 571 2.71 -10.02 -12.55
C LEU A 571 1.79 -10.78 -11.56
N THR A 572 0.47 -10.67 -11.72
CA THR A 572 -0.48 -11.33 -10.81
C THR A 572 -0.88 -12.71 -11.36
N PRO A 573 -0.97 -13.77 -10.53
CA PRO A 573 -1.45 -15.08 -10.98
C PRO A 573 -2.90 -15.03 -11.51
N PRO A 574 -3.27 -15.81 -12.55
CA PRO A 574 -4.59 -15.73 -13.19
C PRO A 574 -5.79 -16.09 -12.28
N ASP A 575 -5.58 -16.86 -11.22
CA ASP A 575 -6.61 -17.36 -10.30
C ASP A 575 -6.65 -16.61 -8.95
N HIS A 576 -5.87 -15.53 -8.83
CA HIS A 576 -5.87 -14.65 -7.66
C HIS A 576 -7.08 -13.71 -7.69
N ALA A 577 -7.73 -13.53 -6.54
CA ALA A 577 -8.88 -12.64 -6.36
C ALA A 577 -8.65 -11.17 -6.80
N ASN A 578 -7.41 -10.68 -6.88
CA ASN A 578 -7.12 -9.29 -7.27
C ASN A 578 -7.22 -9.07 -8.78
N GLN A 579 -7.17 -10.14 -9.59
CA GLN A 579 -7.28 -10.04 -11.05
C GLN A 579 -8.53 -9.26 -11.49
N ARG A 580 -9.66 -9.43 -10.80
CA ARG A 580 -10.91 -8.71 -11.11
C ARG A 580 -10.76 -7.18 -10.96
N VAL A 581 -10.06 -6.70 -9.94
CA VAL A 581 -9.85 -5.27 -9.68
C VAL A 581 -8.81 -4.72 -10.67
N LEU A 582 -7.74 -5.46 -10.92
CA LEU A 582 -6.70 -5.06 -11.87
C LEU A 582 -7.25 -4.90 -13.30
N HIS A 583 -8.06 -5.87 -13.75
CA HIS A 583 -8.72 -5.79 -15.05
C HIS A 583 -9.75 -4.64 -15.14
N HIS A 584 -10.47 -4.34 -14.05
CA HIS A 584 -11.36 -3.17 -14.01
C HIS A 584 -10.57 -1.86 -14.16
N ASN A 585 -9.46 -1.72 -13.44
CA ASN A 585 -8.64 -0.52 -13.51
C ASN A 585 -7.97 -0.36 -14.89
N LEU A 586 -7.50 -1.47 -15.48
CA LEU A 586 -6.97 -1.49 -16.85
C LEU A 586 -8.05 -1.09 -17.86
N ALA A 587 -9.28 -1.56 -17.70
CA ALA A 587 -10.40 -1.17 -18.55
C ALA A 587 -10.73 0.32 -18.43
N ALA A 588 -10.69 0.88 -17.22
CA ALA A 588 -10.90 2.31 -17.00
C ALA A 588 -9.80 3.15 -17.68
N ALA A 589 -8.54 2.72 -17.60
CA ALA A 589 -7.43 3.39 -18.27
C ALA A 589 -7.56 3.32 -19.80
N TYR A 590 -7.86 2.17 -20.39
CA TYR A 590 -8.09 2.07 -21.84
C TYR A 590 -9.28 2.92 -22.29
N GLY A 591 -10.36 2.95 -21.50
CA GLY A 591 -11.49 3.83 -21.77
C GLY A 591 -11.07 5.30 -21.79
N CYS A 592 -10.39 5.79 -20.77
CA CYS A 592 -9.96 7.19 -20.72
C CYS A 592 -8.95 7.52 -21.84
N TYR A 593 -8.07 6.60 -22.21
CA TYR A 593 -7.16 6.79 -23.34
C TYR A 593 -7.93 6.92 -24.68
N PHE A 594 -8.98 6.13 -24.87
CA PHE A 594 -9.88 6.25 -26.02
C PHE A 594 -10.60 7.61 -26.09
N ASP A 595 -10.84 8.30 -24.96
CA ASP A 595 -11.43 9.67 -25.01
C ASP A 595 -10.49 10.65 -25.71
N CYS A 596 -9.18 10.48 -25.54
CA CYS A 596 -8.18 11.35 -26.18
C CYS A 596 -7.82 10.91 -27.61
N GLN A 597 -8.03 9.64 -27.95
CA GLN A 597 -7.76 9.09 -29.28
C GLN A 597 -8.96 8.26 -29.79
N PRO A 598 -10.09 8.93 -30.11
CA PRO A 598 -11.32 8.24 -30.50
C PRO A 598 -11.20 7.48 -31.83
N ASP A 599 -10.23 7.85 -32.69
CA ASP A 599 -10.04 7.21 -34.00
C ASP A 599 -9.53 5.76 -33.90
N ASN A 600 -9.05 5.32 -32.74
CA ASN A 600 -8.50 3.98 -32.54
C ASN A 600 -9.43 3.09 -31.71
N LEU A 601 -10.36 2.41 -32.40
CA LEU A 601 -11.31 1.48 -31.80
C LEU A 601 -10.68 0.30 -31.04
N SER A 602 -9.38 -0.01 -31.25
CA SER A 602 -8.72 -1.08 -30.50
C SER A 602 -8.66 -0.79 -29.00
N PHE A 603 -8.57 0.47 -28.58
CA PHE A 603 -8.55 0.83 -27.16
C PHE A 603 -9.88 0.55 -26.47
N ILE A 604 -11.01 0.92 -27.09
CA ILE A 604 -12.33 0.62 -26.51
C ILE A 604 -12.62 -0.89 -26.53
N ASP A 605 -12.16 -1.61 -27.55
CA ASP A 605 -12.26 -3.08 -27.60
C ASP A 605 -11.43 -3.74 -26.48
N ASN A 606 -10.21 -3.27 -26.24
CA ASN A 606 -9.37 -3.73 -25.13
C ASN A 606 -10.00 -3.39 -23.76
N ALA A 607 -10.61 -2.21 -23.61
CA ALA A 607 -11.33 -1.82 -22.41
C ALA A 607 -12.51 -2.77 -22.13
N ILE A 608 -13.32 -3.06 -23.14
CA ILE A 608 -14.46 -3.97 -23.04
C ILE A 608 -14.01 -5.41 -22.74
N SER A 609 -12.91 -5.87 -23.35
CA SER A 609 -12.33 -7.18 -23.06
C SER A 609 -11.88 -7.29 -21.60
N ALA A 610 -11.14 -6.29 -21.11
CA ALA A 610 -10.66 -6.25 -19.74
C ALA A 610 -11.83 -6.19 -18.72
N ILE A 611 -12.84 -5.34 -18.93
CA ILE A 611 -13.96 -5.26 -17.99
C ILE A 611 -14.84 -6.53 -18.02
N LYS A 612 -15.01 -7.17 -19.18
CA LYS A 612 -15.69 -8.48 -19.26
C LYS A 612 -14.94 -9.52 -18.43
N ARG A 613 -13.61 -9.54 -18.51
CA ARG A 613 -12.79 -10.43 -17.69
C ARG A 613 -12.97 -10.15 -16.20
N ALA A 614 -13.05 -8.88 -15.79
CA ALA A 614 -13.35 -8.52 -14.41
C ALA A 614 -14.74 -9.03 -13.96
N VAL A 615 -15.77 -8.92 -14.80
CA VAL A 615 -17.12 -9.45 -14.53
C VAL A 615 -17.11 -10.97 -14.40
N GLU A 616 -16.43 -11.69 -15.30
CA GLU A 616 -16.32 -13.16 -15.27
C GLU A 616 -15.63 -13.69 -14.00
N LEU A 617 -14.60 -12.98 -13.53
CA LEU A 617 -13.82 -13.35 -12.35
C LEU A 617 -14.52 -12.98 -11.03
N THR A 618 -15.61 -12.21 -11.08
CA THR A 618 -16.27 -11.70 -9.89
C THR A 618 -17.49 -12.56 -9.52
N PRO A 619 -17.53 -13.15 -8.31
CA PRO A 619 -18.70 -13.89 -7.84
C PRO A 619 -19.99 -13.05 -7.84
N SER A 620 -21.14 -13.70 -8.04
CA SER A 620 -22.44 -13.03 -8.16
C SER A 620 -22.87 -12.25 -6.91
N ASP A 621 -22.39 -12.65 -5.75
CA ASP A 621 -22.65 -12.05 -4.45
C ASP A 621 -21.58 -11.03 -4.02
N HIS A 622 -20.57 -10.79 -4.86
CA HIS A 622 -19.46 -9.90 -4.53
C HIS A 622 -19.86 -8.42 -4.63
N PRO A 623 -19.50 -7.56 -3.66
CA PRO A 623 -19.90 -6.14 -3.62
C PRO A 623 -19.36 -5.29 -4.79
N ASP A 624 -18.28 -5.72 -5.44
CA ASP A 624 -17.69 -5.00 -6.58
C ASP A 624 -18.36 -5.30 -7.93
N LEU A 625 -19.17 -6.38 -8.02
CA LEU A 625 -19.83 -6.77 -9.28
C LEU A 625 -20.71 -5.64 -9.88
N PRO A 626 -21.53 -4.90 -9.11
CA PRO A 626 -22.24 -3.73 -9.61
C PRO A 626 -21.32 -2.70 -10.28
N SER A 627 -20.14 -2.44 -9.72
CA SER A 627 -19.20 -1.47 -10.27
C SER A 627 -18.61 -1.95 -11.60
N HIS A 628 -18.29 -3.24 -11.71
CA HIS A 628 -17.83 -3.82 -12.97
C HIS A 628 -18.90 -3.80 -14.07
N LEU A 629 -20.15 -4.13 -13.73
CA LEU A 629 -21.28 -4.07 -14.67
C LEU A 629 -21.60 -2.65 -15.11
N SER A 630 -21.56 -1.69 -14.19
CA SER A 630 -21.79 -0.27 -14.51
C SER A 630 -20.71 0.28 -15.44
N ALA A 631 -19.44 -0.09 -15.22
CA ALA A 631 -18.33 0.28 -16.09
C ALA A 631 -18.43 -0.40 -17.47
N LEU A 632 -18.84 -1.67 -17.52
CA LEU A 632 -19.09 -2.36 -18.78
C LEU A 632 -20.18 -1.65 -19.61
N GLY A 633 -21.29 -1.25 -18.98
CA GLY A 633 -22.32 -0.49 -19.68
C GLY A 633 -21.85 0.91 -20.13
N HIS A 634 -20.99 1.57 -19.34
CA HIS A 634 -20.38 2.83 -19.75
C HIS A 634 -19.51 2.66 -21.00
N LEU A 635 -18.67 1.62 -21.07
CA LEU A 635 -17.78 1.35 -22.20
C LEU A 635 -18.57 0.96 -23.47
N TRP A 636 -19.63 0.17 -23.35
CA TRP A 636 -20.53 -0.10 -24.49
C TRP A 636 -21.22 1.15 -25.02
N ARG A 637 -21.71 2.04 -24.14
CA ARG A 637 -22.30 3.31 -24.57
C ARG A 637 -21.28 4.19 -25.32
N ARG A 638 -20.00 4.14 -24.93
CA ARG A 638 -18.93 4.87 -25.62
C ARG A 638 -18.59 4.27 -26.98
N ARG A 639 -18.49 2.95 -27.08
CA ARG A 639 -18.28 2.27 -28.36
C ARG A 639 -19.42 2.56 -29.34
N PHE A 640 -20.66 2.60 -28.86
CA PHE A 640 -21.82 2.98 -29.66
C PHE A 640 -21.69 4.37 -30.31
N ALA A 641 -21.02 5.32 -29.66
CA ALA A 641 -20.85 6.67 -30.20
C ALA A 641 -20.10 6.64 -31.54
N GLU A 642 -19.20 5.67 -31.74
CA GLU A 642 -18.43 5.50 -32.98
C GLU A 642 -19.03 4.45 -33.93
N THR A 643 -19.52 3.32 -33.40
CA THR A 643 -20.02 2.20 -34.23
C THR A 643 -21.45 2.40 -34.71
N HIS A 644 -22.24 3.15 -33.94
CA HIS A 644 -23.68 3.30 -34.07
C HIS A 644 -24.47 1.97 -34.07
N ASP A 645 -23.96 0.89 -33.46
CA ASP A 645 -24.65 -0.39 -33.33
C ASP A 645 -25.68 -0.37 -32.17
N PRO A 646 -27.01 -0.40 -32.45
CA PRO A 646 -28.03 -0.29 -31.40
C PRO A 646 -27.98 -1.41 -30.35
N SER A 647 -27.41 -2.58 -30.69
CA SER A 647 -27.31 -3.71 -29.75
C SER A 647 -26.38 -3.41 -28.56
N GLU A 648 -25.41 -2.51 -28.75
CA GLU A 648 -24.49 -2.07 -27.70
C GLU A 648 -25.19 -1.20 -26.66
N LEU A 649 -26.12 -0.33 -27.07
CA LEU A 649 -26.93 0.48 -26.15
C LEU A 649 -27.90 -0.39 -25.34
N VAL A 650 -28.48 -1.42 -25.95
CA VAL A 650 -29.31 -2.39 -25.22
C VAL A 650 -28.49 -3.08 -24.14
N SER A 651 -27.31 -3.61 -24.52
CA SER A 651 -26.38 -4.26 -23.60
C SER A 651 -25.92 -3.31 -22.48
N ALA A 652 -25.69 -2.03 -22.79
CA ALA A 652 -25.31 -1.01 -21.82
C ALA A 652 -26.38 -0.77 -20.75
N VAL A 653 -27.62 -0.60 -21.18
CA VAL A 653 -28.77 -0.40 -20.27
C VAL A 653 -29.01 -1.65 -19.41
N GLU A 654 -28.97 -2.85 -19.99
CA GLU A 654 -29.15 -4.11 -19.25
C GLU A 654 -28.09 -4.30 -18.16
N ALA A 655 -26.81 -4.06 -18.48
CA ALA A 655 -25.72 -4.18 -17.51
C ALA A 655 -25.87 -3.16 -16.36
N GLN A 656 -26.21 -1.91 -16.67
CA GLN A 656 -26.39 -0.86 -15.66
C GLN A 656 -27.64 -1.08 -14.80
N GLN A 657 -28.74 -1.57 -15.37
CA GLN A 657 -29.93 -1.98 -14.61
C GLN A 657 -29.59 -3.12 -13.64
N LYS A 658 -28.85 -4.13 -14.11
CA LYS A 658 -28.37 -5.23 -13.25
C LYS A 658 -27.45 -4.72 -12.14
N ALA A 659 -26.56 -3.76 -12.44
CA ALA A 659 -25.72 -3.12 -11.43
C ALA A 659 -26.56 -2.46 -10.32
N ILE A 660 -27.59 -1.70 -10.69
CA ILE A 660 -28.49 -1.04 -9.74
C ILE A 660 -29.27 -2.06 -8.91
N GLN A 661 -29.77 -3.14 -9.53
CA GLN A 661 -30.50 -4.20 -8.83
C GLN A 661 -29.65 -4.91 -7.76
N LEU A 662 -28.36 -5.09 -8.05
CA LEU A 662 -27.40 -5.72 -7.13
C LEU A 662 -26.82 -4.74 -6.09
N THR A 663 -27.04 -3.44 -6.25
CA THR A 663 -26.52 -2.43 -5.32
C THR A 663 -27.45 -2.26 -4.11
N PRO A 664 -26.97 -2.43 -2.87
CA PRO A 664 -27.79 -2.21 -1.68
C PRO A 664 -28.35 -0.77 -1.59
N PRO A 665 -29.60 -0.59 -1.09
CA PRO A 665 -30.12 0.74 -0.79
C PRO A 665 -29.20 1.49 0.18
N GLY A 666 -28.77 2.70 -0.19
CA GLY A 666 -27.87 3.54 0.63
C GLY A 666 -26.36 3.35 0.37
N HIS A 667 -25.96 2.52 -0.58
CA HIS A 667 -24.55 2.40 -0.99
C HIS A 667 -24.01 3.71 -1.61
N ALA A 668 -22.79 4.13 -1.26
CA ALA A 668 -22.17 5.38 -1.75
C ALA A 668 -22.07 5.48 -3.29
N ASN A 669 -21.87 4.34 -3.98
CA ASN A 669 -21.84 4.26 -5.44
C ASN A 669 -23.22 4.15 -6.12
N LEU A 670 -24.32 3.97 -5.38
CA LEU A 670 -25.66 3.91 -6.00
C LEU A 670 -26.00 5.16 -6.83
N PRO A 671 -25.70 6.39 -6.37
CA PRO A 671 -25.84 7.59 -7.21
C PRO A 671 -25.05 7.53 -8.51
N TYR A 672 -23.84 6.93 -8.49
CA TYR A 672 -23.00 6.77 -9.68
C TYR A 672 -23.64 5.79 -10.68
N HIS A 673 -24.13 4.64 -10.22
CA HIS A 673 -24.80 3.67 -11.11
C HIS A 673 -26.08 4.23 -11.74
N LEU A 674 -26.88 4.96 -10.95
CA LEU A 674 -28.08 5.67 -11.45
C LEU A 674 -27.73 6.72 -12.49
N PHE A 675 -26.67 7.50 -12.26
CA PHE A 675 -26.18 8.50 -13.19
C PHE A 675 -25.68 7.87 -14.50
N ALA A 676 -24.94 6.76 -14.41
CA ALA A 676 -24.46 6.02 -15.57
C ALA A 676 -25.62 5.49 -16.44
N LEU A 677 -26.68 4.96 -15.79
CA LEU A 677 -27.90 4.53 -16.49
C LEU A 677 -28.62 5.69 -17.17
N GLY A 678 -28.76 6.83 -16.49
CA GLY A 678 -29.38 8.03 -17.07
C GLY A 678 -28.66 8.50 -18.35
N ASN A 679 -27.33 8.44 -18.37
CA ASN A 679 -26.55 8.79 -19.56
C ASN A 679 -26.83 7.84 -20.73
N SER A 680 -26.99 6.54 -20.48
CA SER A 680 -27.36 5.57 -21.51
C SER A 680 -28.78 5.82 -22.06
N PHE A 681 -29.73 6.18 -21.19
CA PHE A 681 -31.07 6.55 -21.63
C PHE A 681 -31.11 7.82 -22.46
N ILE A 682 -30.34 8.87 -22.13
CA ILE A 682 -30.23 10.07 -22.99
C ILE A 682 -29.75 9.68 -24.39
N VAL A 683 -28.67 8.88 -24.49
CA VAL A 683 -28.11 8.49 -25.78
C VAL A 683 -29.11 7.66 -26.58
N ARG A 684 -29.80 6.71 -25.94
CA ARG A 684 -30.85 5.91 -26.59
C ARG A 684 -32.02 6.78 -27.05
N PHE A 685 -32.48 7.72 -26.22
CA PHE A 685 -33.49 8.70 -26.60
C PHE A 685 -33.10 9.52 -27.82
N ARG A 686 -31.84 9.98 -27.92
CA ARG A 686 -31.39 10.76 -29.11
C ARG A 686 -31.57 9.99 -30.42
N GLN A 687 -31.41 8.66 -30.37
CA GLN A 687 -31.55 7.75 -31.51
C GLN A 687 -33.00 7.37 -31.81
N THR A 688 -33.78 7.02 -30.78
CA THR A 688 -35.14 6.47 -30.94
C THR A 688 -36.22 7.55 -30.90
N LYS A 689 -35.93 8.67 -30.25
CA LYS A 689 -36.89 9.71 -29.81
C LYS A 689 -38.04 9.15 -28.97
N ASP A 690 -37.85 8.02 -28.30
CA ASP A 690 -38.84 7.41 -27.41
C ASP A 690 -38.97 8.21 -26.09
N LEU A 691 -40.14 8.78 -25.86
CA LEU A 691 -40.44 9.55 -24.65
C LEU A 691 -40.28 8.75 -23.35
N SER A 692 -40.35 7.41 -23.40
CA SER A 692 -40.11 6.57 -22.23
C SER A 692 -38.66 6.71 -21.72
N ASP A 693 -37.68 6.72 -22.63
CA ASP A 693 -36.25 6.80 -22.32
C ASP A 693 -35.88 8.10 -21.61
N ILE A 694 -36.35 9.25 -22.13
CA ILE A 694 -36.04 10.54 -21.50
C ILE A 694 -36.75 10.72 -20.16
N THR A 695 -37.94 10.11 -19.99
CA THR A 695 -38.66 10.14 -18.72
C THR A 695 -37.93 9.30 -17.66
N GLU A 696 -37.46 8.11 -18.04
CA GLU A 696 -36.64 7.26 -17.18
C GLU A 696 -35.28 7.91 -16.86
N ALA A 697 -34.64 8.57 -17.84
CA ALA A 697 -33.40 9.33 -17.62
C ALA A 697 -33.59 10.40 -16.53
N ILE A 698 -34.64 11.22 -16.64
CA ILE A 698 -34.97 12.25 -15.64
C ILE A 698 -35.21 11.61 -14.27
N ALA A 699 -35.94 10.49 -14.20
CA ALA A 699 -36.22 9.80 -12.95
C ALA A 699 -34.95 9.27 -12.26
N VAL A 700 -34.04 8.62 -13.02
CA VAL A 700 -32.80 8.09 -12.44
C VAL A 700 -31.79 9.19 -12.10
N PHE A 701 -31.72 10.29 -12.88
CA PHE A 701 -30.89 11.45 -12.52
C PHE A 701 -31.40 12.16 -11.29
N GLN A 702 -32.72 12.35 -11.14
CA GLN A 702 -33.30 12.93 -9.94
C GLN A 702 -32.97 12.08 -8.72
N ARG A 703 -33.17 10.76 -8.81
CA ARG A 703 -32.82 9.83 -7.72
C ARG A 703 -31.32 9.85 -7.41
N SER A 704 -30.46 9.94 -8.42
CA SER A 704 -29.01 10.11 -8.24
C SER A 704 -28.71 11.40 -7.46
N LEU A 705 -29.30 12.52 -7.86
CA LEU A 705 -29.13 13.83 -7.23
C LEU A 705 -29.64 13.87 -5.79
N ASP A 706 -30.79 13.25 -5.51
CA ASP A 706 -31.39 13.20 -4.17
C ASP A 706 -30.53 12.41 -3.19
N LEU A 707 -29.83 11.38 -3.68
CA LEU A 707 -28.88 10.59 -2.90
C LEU A 707 -27.47 11.20 -2.85
N THR A 708 -27.24 12.35 -3.52
CA THR A 708 -25.96 13.05 -3.53
C THR A 708 -25.90 14.09 -2.42
N PRO A 709 -24.93 14.05 -1.50
CA PRO A 709 -24.75 15.11 -0.52
C PRO A 709 -24.61 16.48 -1.17
N ILE A 710 -25.08 17.54 -0.50
CA ILE A 710 -25.09 18.92 -1.04
C ILE A 710 -23.67 19.38 -1.40
N ASP A 711 -22.68 19.00 -0.60
CA ASP A 711 -21.29 19.41 -0.80
C ASP A 711 -20.46 18.40 -1.61
N HIS A 712 -21.07 17.38 -2.23
CA HIS A 712 -20.35 16.41 -3.04
C HIS A 712 -19.88 17.01 -4.40
N PRO A 713 -18.63 16.79 -4.85
CA PRO A 713 -18.09 17.41 -6.06
C PRO A 713 -18.87 17.09 -7.35
N GLU A 714 -19.34 15.84 -7.49
CA GLU A 714 -20.17 15.39 -8.63
C GLU A 714 -21.59 15.98 -8.65
N ARG A 715 -22.01 16.75 -7.64
CA ARG A 715 -23.37 17.30 -7.60
C ARG A 715 -23.63 18.26 -8.75
N SER A 716 -22.65 19.10 -9.11
CA SER A 716 -22.77 20.02 -10.25
C SER A 716 -22.97 19.27 -11.56
N VAL A 717 -22.24 18.17 -11.77
CA VAL A 717 -22.34 17.33 -12.97
C VAL A 717 -23.70 16.62 -13.05
N ARG A 718 -24.19 16.08 -11.92
CA ARG A 718 -25.52 15.46 -11.84
C ARG A 718 -26.64 16.46 -12.15
N LEU A 719 -26.54 17.69 -11.63
CA LEU A 719 -27.46 18.79 -11.95
C LEU A 719 -27.40 19.16 -13.44
N ALA A 720 -26.21 19.24 -14.03
CA ALA A 720 -26.04 19.56 -15.44
C ALA A 720 -26.66 18.50 -16.37
N ASN A 721 -26.52 17.21 -16.05
CA ASN A 721 -27.13 16.14 -16.86
C ASN A 721 -28.64 16.05 -16.70
N LEU A 722 -29.16 16.35 -15.51
CA LEU A 722 -30.59 16.52 -15.31
C LEU A 722 -31.12 17.70 -16.14
N ALA A 723 -30.39 18.82 -16.16
CA ALA A 723 -30.73 19.95 -17.02
C ALA A 723 -30.71 19.57 -18.50
N GLN A 724 -29.67 18.85 -18.96
CA GLN A 724 -29.59 18.33 -20.33
C GLN A 724 -30.83 17.52 -20.67
N SER A 725 -31.29 16.65 -19.78
CA SER A 725 -32.48 15.81 -20.00
C SER A 725 -33.75 16.65 -20.21
N PHE A 726 -33.94 17.73 -19.45
CA PHE A 726 -35.05 18.66 -19.65
C PHE A 726 -34.91 19.47 -20.94
N CYS A 727 -33.69 19.87 -21.29
CA CYS A 727 -33.42 20.54 -22.56
C CYS A 727 -33.75 19.63 -23.77
N GLU A 728 -33.35 18.37 -23.73
CA GLU A 728 -33.73 17.35 -24.74
C GLU A 728 -35.25 17.15 -24.82
N LEU A 729 -35.93 17.02 -23.67
CA LEU A 729 -37.38 16.89 -23.62
C LEU A 729 -38.12 18.11 -24.18
N SER A 730 -37.56 19.31 -24.03
CA SER A 730 -38.15 20.57 -24.53
C SER A 730 -38.29 20.61 -26.05
N THR A 731 -37.49 19.82 -26.78
CA THR A 731 -37.57 19.71 -28.24
C THR A 731 -38.84 18.99 -28.71
N LEU A 732 -39.43 18.14 -27.85
CA LEU A 732 -40.61 17.34 -28.17
C LEU A 732 -41.87 17.79 -27.45
N LYS A 733 -41.77 18.30 -26.22
CA LYS A 733 -42.93 18.58 -25.36
C LYS A 733 -42.69 19.78 -24.44
N ASP A 734 -43.75 20.55 -24.19
CA ASP A 734 -43.82 21.63 -23.18
C ASP A 734 -42.56 22.52 -23.17
N LYS A 735 -42.16 22.98 -24.37
CA LYS A 735 -40.87 23.64 -24.65
C LYS A 735 -40.49 24.67 -23.59
N ARG A 736 -41.39 25.61 -23.26
CA ARG A 736 -41.10 26.70 -22.33
C ARG A 736 -40.87 26.22 -20.89
N THR A 737 -41.78 25.39 -20.36
CA THR A 737 -41.68 24.86 -18.99
C THR A 737 -40.42 24.00 -18.80
N ASN A 738 -40.06 23.20 -19.80
CA ASN A 738 -38.87 22.35 -19.73
C ASN A 738 -37.57 23.16 -19.86
N ILE A 739 -37.55 24.22 -20.68
CA ILE A 739 -36.42 25.16 -20.72
C ILE A 739 -36.26 25.88 -19.38
N ASP A 740 -37.35 26.32 -18.75
CA ASP A 740 -37.29 26.98 -17.44
C ASP A 740 -36.68 26.06 -16.37
N LYS A 741 -37.04 24.77 -16.39
CA LYS A 741 -36.41 23.75 -15.53
C LYS A 741 -34.94 23.53 -15.87
N CYS A 742 -34.59 23.46 -17.16
CA CYS A 742 -33.20 23.31 -17.61
C CYS A 742 -32.33 24.47 -17.09
N ILE A 743 -32.80 25.72 -17.23
CA ILE A 743 -32.16 26.93 -16.73
C ILE A 743 -31.99 26.88 -15.20
N ALA A 744 -33.03 26.50 -14.45
CA ALA A 744 -32.97 26.42 -13.00
C ALA A 744 -31.93 25.39 -12.50
N TYR A 745 -31.83 24.23 -13.15
CA TYR A 745 -30.84 23.22 -12.81
C TYR A 745 -29.42 23.62 -13.22
N LEU A 746 -29.23 24.27 -14.37
CA LEU A 746 -27.91 24.82 -14.76
C LEU A 746 -27.43 25.92 -13.84
N MET A 747 -28.33 26.81 -13.41
CA MET A 747 -28.04 27.82 -12.39
C MET A 747 -27.59 27.16 -11.09
N SER A 748 -28.31 26.12 -10.65
CA SER A 748 -27.94 25.36 -9.45
C SER A 748 -26.57 24.66 -9.61
N ALA A 749 -26.30 24.06 -10.78
CA ALA A 749 -25.02 23.42 -11.08
C ALA A 749 -23.85 24.42 -11.07
N ALA A 750 -24.06 25.60 -11.66
CA ALA A 750 -23.06 26.67 -11.73
C ALA A 750 -22.76 27.27 -10.35
N THR A 751 -23.77 27.37 -9.49
CA THR A 751 -23.66 28.00 -8.15
C THR A 751 -23.34 27.03 -7.03
N CYS A 752 -23.17 25.73 -7.32
CA CYS A 752 -22.73 24.73 -6.34
C CYS A 752 -21.49 25.20 -5.56
N SER A 753 -21.51 25.00 -4.23
CA SER A 753 -20.40 25.29 -3.33
C SER A 753 -19.16 24.46 -3.69
N SER A 754 -19.35 23.18 -4.03
CA SER A 754 -18.31 22.20 -4.32
C SER A 754 -18.30 21.74 -5.78
N GLY A 755 -17.22 21.08 -6.21
CA GLY A 755 -17.05 20.55 -7.56
C GLY A 755 -16.10 21.37 -8.45
N SER A 756 -15.71 20.78 -9.58
CA SER A 756 -14.75 21.34 -10.53
C SER A 756 -15.18 22.71 -11.04
N SER A 757 -14.27 23.70 -11.00
CA SER A 757 -14.46 25.04 -11.56
C SER A 757 -14.80 24.97 -13.06
N LEU A 758 -14.23 24.00 -13.78
CA LEU A 758 -14.51 23.80 -15.21
C LEU A 758 -15.96 23.34 -15.42
N SER A 759 -16.42 22.33 -14.68
CA SER A 759 -17.81 21.85 -14.79
C SER A 759 -18.82 22.94 -14.40
N LYS A 760 -18.52 23.74 -13.36
CA LYS A 760 -19.34 24.90 -12.99
C LYS A 760 -19.35 25.96 -14.08
N LEU A 761 -18.22 26.22 -14.73
CA LEU A 761 -18.12 27.19 -15.82
C LEU A 761 -18.90 26.74 -17.05
N ILE A 762 -18.82 25.46 -17.41
CA ILE A 762 -19.63 24.88 -18.51
C ILE A 762 -21.11 25.04 -18.18
N ALA A 763 -21.54 24.65 -16.98
CA ALA A 763 -22.93 24.84 -16.55
C ALA A 763 -23.36 26.32 -16.57
N SER A 764 -22.49 27.22 -16.12
CA SER A 764 -22.72 28.67 -16.11
C SER A 764 -22.83 29.25 -17.52
N THR A 765 -22.00 28.77 -18.44
CA THR A 765 -22.01 29.17 -19.85
C THR A 765 -23.31 28.75 -20.53
N ASN A 766 -23.75 27.51 -20.27
CA ASN A 766 -25.01 27.00 -20.79
C ASN A 766 -26.21 27.70 -20.16
N TRP A 767 -26.14 28.02 -18.85
CA TRP A 767 -27.13 28.86 -18.17
C TRP A 767 -27.24 30.23 -18.83
N ALA A 768 -26.13 30.90 -19.08
CA ALA A 768 -26.10 32.22 -19.72
C ALA A 768 -26.63 32.17 -21.17
N ALA A 769 -26.23 31.17 -21.95
CA ALA A 769 -26.68 31.00 -23.33
C ALA A 769 -28.18 30.74 -23.45
N LEU A 770 -28.73 29.84 -22.62
CA LEU A 770 -30.18 29.54 -22.63
C LEU A 770 -31.00 30.71 -22.09
N SER A 771 -30.53 31.37 -21.01
CA SER A 771 -31.21 32.54 -20.47
C SER A 771 -31.21 33.70 -21.46
N TYR A 772 -30.09 33.93 -22.16
CA TYR A 772 -30.02 34.93 -23.23
C TYR A 772 -31.02 34.66 -24.37
N SER A 773 -31.14 33.40 -24.81
CA SER A 773 -32.00 33.04 -25.93
C SER A 773 -33.49 33.07 -25.58
N TYR A 774 -33.88 32.70 -24.35
CA TYR A 774 -35.29 32.51 -23.98
C TYR A 774 -35.82 33.54 -23.00
N HIS A 775 -34.95 34.19 -22.22
CA HIS A 775 -35.29 35.19 -21.19
C HIS A 775 -34.28 36.36 -21.14
N PRO A 776 -34.01 37.05 -22.26
CA PRO A 776 -32.99 38.11 -22.32
C PRO A 776 -33.26 39.26 -21.32
N GLU A 777 -34.52 39.54 -21.04
CA GLU A 777 -34.96 40.59 -20.10
C GLU A 777 -34.86 40.17 -18.62
N SER A 778 -34.55 38.91 -18.33
CA SER A 778 -34.44 38.43 -16.95
C SER A 778 -33.15 38.94 -16.30
N PRO A 779 -33.20 39.47 -15.06
CA PRO A 779 -32.00 39.80 -14.28
C PRO A 779 -31.04 38.62 -14.11
N GLN A 780 -31.56 37.38 -14.21
CA GLN A 780 -30.77 36.16 -14.11
C GLN A 780 -29.77 36.02 -15.26
N THR A 781 -30.05 36.56 -16.45
CA THR A 781 -29.15 36.49 -17.61
C THR A 781 -27.87 37.29 -17.36
N LEU A 782 -28.00 38.48 -16.76
CA LEU A 782 -26.84 39.28 -16.33
C LEU A 782 -26.01 38.54 -15.28
N ALA A 783 -26.68 37.99 -14.25
CA ALA A 783 -26.01 37.23 -13.20
C ALA A 783 -25.28 35.98 -13.74
N ALA A 784 -25.85 35.30 -14.74
CA ALA A 784 -25.24 34.16 -15.39
C ALA A 784 -23.94 34.52 -16.11
N PHE A 785 -23.92 35.60 -16.88
CA PHE A 785 -22.71 36.08 -17.54
C PHE A 785 -21.65 36.55 -16.52
N GLU A 786 -22.06 37.29 -15.48
CA GLU A 786 -21.16 37.73 -14.42
C GLU A 786 -20.48 36.55 -13.72
N HIS A 787 -21.26 35.52 -13.37
CA HIS A 787 -20.73 34.31 -12.75
C HIS A 787 -19.83 33.50 -13.69
N SER A 788 -20.15 33.45 -14.98
CA SER A 788 -19.34 32.77 -15.99
C SER A 788 -17.97 33.45 -16.15
N ILE A 789 -17.94 34.78 -16.26
CA ILE A 789 -16.69 35.55 -16.34
C ILE A 789 -15.84 35.37 -15.07
N ARG A 790 -16.47 35.34 -13.90
CA ARG A 790 -15.79 35.08 -12.62
C ARG A 790 -15.16 33.68 -12.56
N LEU A 791 -15.89 32.65 -13.00
CA LEU A 791 -15.40 31.28 -13.02
C LEU A 791 -14.29 31.07 -14.06
N LEU A 792 -14.30 31.82 -15.16
CA LEU A 792 -13.26 31.77 -16.21
C LEU A 792 -11.87 32.10 -15.63
N SER A 793 -11.79 33.06 -14.72
CA SER A 793 -10.56 33.38 -13.98
C SER A 793 -10.08 32.25 -13.05
N MET A 794 -11.02 31.49 -12.47
CA MET A 794 -10.71 30.36 -11.58
C MET A 794 -10.27 29.12 -12.35
N VAL A 795 -10.78 28.89 -13.56
CA VAL A 795 -10.39 27.74 -14.41
C VAL A 795 -8.96 27.89 -14.95
N ALA A 796 -8.52 29.12 -15.19
CA ALA A 796 -7.15 29.45 -15.59
C ALA A 796 -6.25 29.79 -14.39
N GLY A 797 -6.36 29.06 -13.28
CA GLY A 797 -5.58 29.32 -12.07
C GLY A 797 -4.07 29.11 -12.20
N LEU A 798 -3.29 29.74 -11.32
CA LEU A 798 -1.81 29.73 -11.36
C LEU A 798 -1.19 28.37 -11.03
N GLU A 799 -1.98 27.42 -10.51
CA GLU A 799 -1.56 26.04 -10.25
C GLU A 799 -1.25 25.25 -11.53
N GLN A 800 -1.69 25.73 -12.70
CA GLN A 800 -1.44 25.12 -14.00
C GLN A 800 -0.32 25.84 -14.78
N THR A 801 0.33 25.12 -15.70
CA THR A 801 1.34 25.72 -16.60
C THR A 801 0.69 26.73 -17.54
N VAL A 802 1.50 27.62 -18.13
CA VAL A 802 0.99 28.62 -19.11
C VAL A 802 0.37 27.93 -20.33
N GLN A 803 0.97 26.83 -20.80
CA GLN A 803 0.48 26.07 -21.94
C GLN A 803 -0.87 25.41 -21.67
N SER A 804 -0.99 24.67 -20.55
CA SER A 804 -2.25 24.01 -20.16
C SER A 804 -3.41 25.01 -19.98
N ARG A 805 -3.14 26.18 -19.36
CA ARG A 805 -4.13 27.27 -19.27
C ARG A 805 -4.56 27.78 -20.64
N HIS A 806 -3.64 27.89 -21.59
CA HIS A 806 -3.94 28.40 -22.92
C HIS A 806 -4.79 27.41 -23.72
N GLU A 807 -4.48 26.12 -23.64
CA GLU A 807 -5.25 25.04 -24.25
C GLU A 807 -6.68 25.01 -23.69
N ARG A 808 -6.85 25.02 -22.36
CA ARG A 808 -8.19 25.05 -21.72
C ARG A 808 -9.03 26.27 -22.05
N LEU A 809 -8.41 27.46 -22.05
CA LEU A 809 -9.14 28.68 -22.36
C LEU A 809 -9.55 28.77 -23.83
N ARG A 810 -8.86 28.06 -24.73
CA ARG A 810 -9.21 28.02 -26.15
C ARG A 810 -10.60 27.40 -26.35
N GLU A 811 -10.92 26.35 -25.59
CA GLU A 811 -12.23 25.68 -25.61
C GLU A 811 -13.36 26.55 -25.05
N LEU A 812 -13.04 27.53 -24.20
CA LEU A 812 -13.98 28.42 -23.52
C LEU A 812 -14.12 29.81 -24.19
N SER A 813 -13.63 29.93 -25.43
CA SER A 813 -13.53 31.20 -26.18
C SER A 813 -14.87 31.91 -26.49
N ARG A 814 -16.02 31.26 -26.24
CA ARG A 814 -17.36 31.78 -26.56
C ARG A 814 -17.90 32.81 -25.57
N VAL A 815 -17.56 32.70 -24.28
CA VAL A 815 -18.11 33.58 -23.22
C VAL A 815 -17.60 35.03 -23.34
N PRO A 816 -16.28 35.29 -23.53
CA PRO A 816 -15.75 36.65 -23.54
C PRO A 816 -16.31 37.60 -24.61
N PRO A 817 -16.66 37.18 -25.85
CA PRO A 817 -17.31 38.06 -26.82
C PRO A 817 -18.84 38.11 -26.71
N GLN A 818 -19.48 37.07 -26.16
CA GLN A 818 -20.93 37.01 -25.98
C GLN A 818 -21.42 37.88 -24.82
N ALA A 819 -20.74 37.84 -23.68
CA ALA A 819 -21.14 38.58 -22.48
C ALA A 819 -21.21 40.11 -22.72
N PRO A 820 -20.21 40.75 -23.36
CA PRO A 820 -20.26 42.18 -23.64
C PRO A 820 -21.34 42.55 -24.66
N ALA A 821 -21.60 41.69 -25.65
CA ALA A 821 -22.71 41.90 -26.58
C ALA A 821 -24.06 41.94 -25.83
N PHE A 822 -24.25 41.03 -24.87
CA PHE A 822 -25.44 41.07 -24.01
C PHE A 822 -25.49 42.33 -23.13
N ALA A 823 -24.39 42.70 -22.47
CA ALA A 823 -24.34 43.90 -21.64
C ALA A 823 -24.68 45.18 -22.44
N CYS A 824 -24.16 45.33 -23.66
CA CYS A 824 -24.52 46.41 -24.58
C CYS A 824 -26.00 46.36 -25.03
N SER A 825 -26.69 45.22 -24.94
CA SER A 825 -28.11 45.09 -25.29
C SER A 825 -29.07 45.59 -24.24
N ILE A 826 -28.65 45.50 -22.97
CA ILE A 826 -29.43 45.97 -21.82
C ILE A 826 -28.98 47.37 -21.35
N GLY A 827 -28.16 48.07 -22.14
CA GLY A 827 -27.67 49.41 -21.81
C GLY A 827 -26.67 49.45 -20.66
N ARG A 828 -25.81 48.44 -20.53
CA ARG A 828 -24.74 48.34 -19.51
C ARG A 828 -23.34 48.34 -20.15
N PRO A 829 -22.91 49.45 -20.79
CA PRO A 829 -21.60 49.54 -21.42
C PRO A 829 -20.44 49.50 -20.41
N ASP A 830 -20.71 49.88 -19.16
CA ASP A 830 -19.82 49.70 -18.00
C ASP A 830 -19.45 48.23 -17.82
N LYS A 831 -20.44 47.33 -17.74
CA LYS A 831 -20.23 45.89 -17.57
C LYS A 831 -19.62 45.25 -18.81
N ALA A 832 -19.99 45.73 -19.99
CA ALA A 832 -19.38 45.28 -21.23
C ALA A 832 -17.87 45.52 -21.21
N LEU A 833 -17.42 46.70 -20.80
CA LEU A 833 -15.99 47.03 -20.69
C LEU A 833 -15.31 46.17 -19.61
N GLU A 834 -15.88 46.08 -18.40
CA GLU A 834 -15.32 45.26 -17.31
C GLU A 834 -15.14 43.80 -17.75
N TRP A 835 -16.16 43.17 -18.32
CA TRP A 835 -16.08 41.78 -18.77
C TRP A 835 -15.10 41.58 -19.93
N MET A 836 -14.96 42.56 -20.82
CA MET A 836 -13.96 42.53 -21.88
C MET A 836 -12.55 42.55 -21.30
N GLU A 837 -12.27 43.40 -20.32
CA GLU A 837 -10.95 43.46 -19.66
C GLU A 837 -10.67 42.22 -18.80
N HIS A 838 -11.71 41.64 -18.15
CA HIS A 838 -11.56 40.37 -17.42
C HIS A 838 -11.27 39.19 -18.35
N GLY A 839 -11.94 39.13 -19.51
CA GLY A 839 -11.84 38.01 -20.44
C GLY A 839 -10.66 38.13 -21.42
N ARG A 840 -10.25 39.34 -21.79
CA ARG A 840 -9.13 39.57 -22.71
C ARG A 840 -7.81 39.35 -22.00
N CYS A 841 -6.92 38.62 -22.66
CA CYS A 841 -5.55 38.43 -22.20
C CYS A 841 -5.45 37.88 -20.77
N LEU A 842 -6.43 37.10 -20.28
CA LEU A 842 -6.48 36.61 -18.90
C LEU A 842 -5.16 35.99 -18.43
N VAL A 843 -4.59 35.07 -19.22
CA VAL A 843 -3.29 34.43 -18.92
C VAL A 843 -2.16 35.46 -18.84
N TRP A 844 -2.14 36.44 -19.73
CA TRP A 844 -1.15 37.51 -19.75
C TRP A 844 -1.35 38.52 -18.61
N ASN A 845 -2.60 38.80 -18.22
CA ASN A 845 -2.93 39.65 -17.09
C ASN A 845 -2.49 39.01 -15.78
N GLN A 846 -2.77 37.72 -15.57
CA GLN A 846 -2.26 36.96 -14.42
C GLN A 846 -0.73 36.97 -14.37
N PHE A 847 -0.08 36.89 -15.53
CA PHE A 847 1.37 36.92 -15.60
C PHE A 847 1.95 38.31 -15.31
N ASN A 848 1.30 39.37 -15.77
CA ASN A 848 1.64 40.74 -15.39
C ASN A 848 1.43 40.97 -13.90
N GLN A 849 0.39 40.36 -13.29
CA GLN A 849 0.15 40.44 -11.85
C GLN A 849 1.33 39.90 -11.02
N LEU A 850 1.98 38.81 -11.46
CA LEU A 850 3.20 38.29 -10.82
C LEU A 850 4.38 39.27 -10.85
N ARG A 851 4.35 40.25 -11.75
CA ARG A 851 5.37 41.28 -11.96
C ARG A 851 4.96 42.66 -11.45
N THR A 852 3.86 42.75 -10.70
CA THR A 852 3.36 44.04 -10.22
C THR A 852 4.37 44.68 -9.27
N PRO A 853 4.68 45.99 -9.42
CA PRO A 853 5.49 46.72 -8.45
C PRO A 853 4.84 46.66 -7.06
N LEU A 854 5.65 46.38 -6.03
CA LEU A 854 5.17 46.22 -4.64
C LEU A 854 5.59 47.39 -3.74
N ASP A 855 6.06 48.51 -4.31
CA ASP A 855 6.67 49.60 -3.55
C ASP A 855 5.69 50.24 -2.56
N GLU A 856 4.43 50.45 -2.97
CA GLU A 856 3.38 50.97 -2.07
C GLU A 856 3.03 49.99 -0.94
N LEU A 857 3.03 48.69 -1.22
CA LEU A 857 2.78 47.65 -0.22
C LEU A 857 3.96 47.56 0.75
N ARG A 858 5.20 47.64 0.23
CA ARG A 858 6.44 47.60 1.02
C ARG A 858 6.54 48.76 2.02
N LEU A 859 5.96 49.92 1.69
CA LEU A 859 5.85 51.05 2.62
C LEU A 859 4.91 50.78 3.81
N GLN A 860 3.93 49.88 3.66
CA GLN A 860 2.99 49.53 4.73
C GLN A 860 3.36 48.24 5.48
N ASP A 861 3.81 47.22 4.76
CA ASP A 861 4.18 45.91 5.29
C ASP A 861 5.29 45.29 4.42
N GLU A 862 6.55 45.46 4.88
CA GLU A 862 7.75 45.00 4.17
C GLU A 862 7.84 43.47 4.11
N ASP A 863 7.50 42.78 5.21
CA ASP A 863 7.55 41.32 5.30
C ASP A 863 6.53 40.67 4.36
N LEU A 864 5.30 41.20 4.32
CA LEU A 864 4.26 40.70 3.42
C LEU A 864 4.61 40.97 1.95
N ALA A 865 5.14 42.16 1.64
CA ALA A 865 5.61 42.49 0.29
C ALA A 865 6.75 41.56 -0.16
N GLN A 866 7.70 41.25 0.73
CA GLN A 866 8.82 40.35 0.41
C GLN A 866 8.32 38.92 0.14
N ARG A 867 7.40 38.40 0.96
CA ARG A 867 6.81 37.07 0.74
C ARG A 867 6.07 36.96 -0.59
N ILE A 868 5.31 38.00 -0.97
CA ILE A 868 4.61 38.04 -2.27
C ILE A 868 5.62 38.04 -3.42
N TRP A 869 6.70 38.81 -3.30
CA TRP A 869 7.77 38.85 -4.31
C TRP A 869 8.47 37.48 -4.47
N ASP A 870 8.80 36.82 -3.36
CA ASP A 870 9.46 35.51 -3.38
C ASP A 870 8.57 34.44 -4.03
N VAL A 871 7.27 34.42 -3.68
CA VAL A 871 6.30 33.49 -4.27
C VAL A 871 6.07 33.83 -5.75
N SER A 872 5.96 35.10 -6.12
CA SER A 872 5.72 35.50 -7.51
C SER A 872 6.88 35.10 -8.43
N LYS A 873 8.13 35.24 -7.97
CA LYS A 873 9.33 34.83 -8.71
C LYS A 873 9.40 33.32 -8.91
N GLN A 874 9.03 32.55 -7.89
CA GLN A 874 9.01 31.09 -7.99
C GLN A 874 7.89 30.60 -8.92
N LEU A 875 6.70 31.20 -8.85
CA LEU A 875 5.59 30.92 -9.77
C LEU A 875 5.92 31.29 -11.21
N GLU A 876 6.57 32.44 -11.44
CA GLU A 876 7.04 32.84 -12.76
C GLU A 876 7.99 31.78 -13.35
N LYS A 877 8.96 31.31 -12.56
CA LYS A 877 9.90 30.27 -13.00
C LYS A 877 9.21 28.92 -13.27
N ALA A 878 8.23 28.55 -12.44
CA ALA A 878 7.51 27.29 -12.57
C ALA A 878 6.50 27.28 -13.73
N GLY A 879 5.87 28.42 -14.03
CA GLY A 879 4.86 28.55 -15.09
C GLY A 879 5.39 28.40 -16.53
N PHE A 880 6.68 28.68 -16.76
CA PHE A 880 7.34 28.55 -18.09
C PHE A 880 8.04 27.21 -18.33
N ARG A 881 7.84 26.21 -17.47
CA ARG A 881 8.39 24.88 -17.74
C ARG A 881 7.83 24.38 -19.07
N ARG A 882 8.72 24.12 -20.04
CA ARG A 882 8.34 23.40 -21.27
C ARG A 882 8.13 21.94 -20.88
N HIS A 883 6.97 21.38 -21.22
CA HIS A 883 6.82 19.95 -21.34
C HIS A 883 7.70 19.49 -22.52
N LEU A 884 8.95 19.15 -22.22
CA LEU A 884 9.75 18.35 -23.13
C LEU A 884 9.10 16.98 -23.18
N GLY A 885 8.29 16.75 -24.22
CA GLY A 885 7.76 15.45 -24.61
C GLY A 885 8.88 14.51 -25.06
N LEU A 886 9.75 14.15 -24.11
CA LEU A 886 10.57 12.96 -24.23
C LEU A 886 9.70 11.79 -23.81
N SER A 887 9.71 10.71 -24.59
CA SER A 887 9.15 9.41 -24.19
C SER A 887 9.68 9.05 -22.79
N ILE A 888 8.83 9.20 -21.78
CA ILE A 888 9.15 9.01 -20.35
C ILE A 888 9.35 7.52 -20.02
N ILE A 889 9.18 6.64 -21.01
CA ILE A 889 9.33 5.19 -20.94
C ILE A 889 10.77 4.78 -20.56
N GLU A 890 11.77 5.64 -20.76
CA GLU A 890 13.19 5.38 -20.42
C GLU A 890 13.70 6.11 -19.17
N ALA A 891 12.90 6.99 -18.54
CA ALA A 891 13.33 7.77 -17.38
C ALA A 891 13.39 6.90 -16.11
N SER A 892 14.45 7.07 -15.32
CA SER A 892 14.57 6.39 -14.03
C SER A 892 13.43 6.82 -13.08
N MET A 893 12.93 5.90 -12.24
CA MET A 893 11.90 6.22 -11.23
C MET A 893 12.28 7.44 -10.36
N THR A 894 13.57 7.64 -10.12
CA THR A 894 14.12 8.78 -9.38
C THR A 894 13.86 10.13 -10.08
N GLU A 895 13.96 10.17 -11.41
CA GLU A 895 13.67 11.36 -12.21
C GLU A 895 12.17 11.65 -12.24
N LYS A 896 11.34 10.60 -12.29
CA LYS A 896 9.87 10.73 -12.20
C LYS A 896 9.45 11.35 -10.87
N ILE A 897 10.02 10.88 -9.75
CA ILE A 897 9.76 11.42 -8.41
C ILE A 897 10.18 12.90 -8.32
N SER A 898 11.37 13.25 -8.82
CA SER A 898 11.85 14.65 -8.80
C SER A 898 10.91 15.59 -9.57
N LYS A 899 10.46 15.20 -10.77
CA LYS A 899 9.49 16.00 -11.54
C LYS A 899 8.17 16.16 -10.80
N GLN A 900 7.74 15.12 -10.08
CA GLN A 900 6.52 15.14 -9.29
C GLN A 900 6.61 16.09 -8.10
N GLU A 901 7.73 16.11 -7.39
CA GLU A 901 8.00 17.05 -6.29
C GLU A 901 8.05 18.50 -6.79
N GLU A 902 8.61 18.73 -7.98
CA GLU A 902 8.61 20.05 -8.61
C GLU A 902 7.20 20.52 -9.01
N ALA A 903 6.35 19.62 -9.50
CA ALA A 903 4.94 19.91 -9.80
C ALA A 903 4.15 20.18 -8.52
N HIS A 904 4.41 19.40 -7.46
CA HIS A 904 3.80 19.60 -6.14
C HIS A 904 4.11 20.99 -5.58
N SER A 905 5.38 21.37 -5.65
CA SER A 905 5.86 22.67 -5.20
C SER A 905 5.17 23.82 -5.95
N HIS A 906 4.91 23.65 -7.25
CA HIS A 906 4.20 24.64 -8.07
C HIS A 906 2.75 24.87 -7.57
N ILE A 907 2.02 23.79 -7.28
CA ILE A 907 0.65 23.86 -6.78
C ILE A 907 0.61 24.51 -5.39
N LEU A 908 1.54 24.16 -4.50
CA LEU A 908 1.63 24.77 -3.16
C LEU A 908 1.92 26.27 -3.22
N LEU A 909 2.80 26.70 -4.13
CA LEU A 909 3.10 28.11 -4.36
C LEU A 909 1.86 28.88 -4.84
N ALA A 910 1.04 28.27 -5.71
CA ALA A 910 -0.20 28.91 -6.20
C ALA A 910 -1.22 29.10 -5.06
N LYS A 911 -1.37 28.11 -4.18
CA LYS A 911 -2.22 28.25 -2.98
C LYS A 911 -1.70 29.32 -2.01
N GLU A 912 -0.39 29.38 -1.79
CA GLU A 912 0.20 30.40 -0.94
C GLU A 912 0.01 31.79 -1.56
N TRP A 913 0.13 31.93 -2.89
CA TRP A 913 -0.19 33.17 -3.60
C TRP A 913 -1.62 33.63 -3.31
N ASP A 914 -2.62 32.77 -3.48
CA ASP A 914 -4.02 33.12 -3.19
C ASP A 914 -4.24 33.52 -1.72
N ARG A 915 -3.59 32.82 -0.79
CA ARG A 915 -3.63 33.13 0.65
C ARG A 915 -3.01 34.50 0.94
N LEU A 916 -1.86 34.81 0.34
CA LEU A 916 -1.18 36.09 0.49
C LEU A 916 -2.00 37.24 -0.10
N LEU A 917 -2.57 37.08 -1.30
CA LEU A 917 -3.46 38.09 -1.89
C LEU A 917 -4.69 38.34 -1.02
N THR A 918 -5.28 37.29 -0.46
CA THR A 918 -6.41 37.42 0.47
C THR A 918 -5.99 38.17 1.74
N THR A 919 -4.79 37.88 2.25
CA THR A 919 -4.24 38.58 3.43
C THR A 919 -4.06 40.06 3.13
N VAL A 920 -3.43 40.44 2.02
CA VAL A 920 -3.26 41.85 1.63
C VAL A 920 -4.61 42.58 1.55
N ARG A 921 -5.58 41.99 0.85
CA ARG A 921 -6.90 42.62 0.62
C ARG A 921 -7.71 42.83 1.90
N THR A 922 -7.48 42.00 2.92
CA THR A 922 -8.24 42.03 4.19
C THR A 922 -7.54 42.80 5.29
N THR A 923 -6.20 42.79 5.32
CA THR A 923 -5.42 43.31 6.45
C THR A 923 -4.78 44.67 6.19
N VAL A 924 -4.49 45.02 4.92
CA VAL A 924 -3.78 46.26 4.57
C VAL A 924 -4.76 47.35 4.11
N PRO A 925 -4.89 48.49 4.84
CA PRO A 925 -5.78 49.58 4.46
C PRO A 925 -5.42 50.19 3.09
N GLY A 926 -6.41 50.37 2.23
CA GLY A 926 -6.23 50.90 0.86
C GLY A 926 -5.98 49.82 -0.20
N PHE A 927 -5.72 48.57 0.19
CA PHE A 927 -5.40 47.48 -0.72
C PHE A 927 -6.58 46.51 -0.98
N LYS A 928 -7.82 46.94 -0.71
CA LYS A 928 -9.03 46.08 -0.87
C LYS A 928 -9.19 45.50 -2.28
N ASN A 929 -8.77 46.26 -3.30
CA ASN A 929 -8.84 45.86 -4.71
C ASN A 929 -7.48 45.38 -5.26
N PHE A 930 -6.51 45.07 -4.40
CA PHE A 930 -5.15 44.70 -4.83
C PHE A 930 -5.16 43.49 -5.78
N LEU A 931 -4.60 43.68 -6.98
CA LEU A 931 -4.58 42.70 -8.08
C LEU A 931 -5.96 42.11 -8.42
N GLN A 932 -7.05 42.84 -8.14
CA GLN A 932 -8.35 42.55 -8.72
C GLN A 932 -8.48 43.26 -10.07
N PRO A 933 -9.32 42.74 -10.98
CA PRO A 933 -9.63 43.47 -12.20
C PRO A 933 -10.18 44.87 -11.90
N PRO A 934 -9.79 45.89 -12.68
CA PRO A 934 -10.23 47.26 -12.46
C PRO A 934 -11.72 47.42 -12.79
N THR A 935 -12.43 48.24 -12.00
CA THR A 935 -13.81 48.62 -12.33
C THR A 935 -13.83 49.58 -13.53
N CYS A 936 -14.98 49.74 -14.19
CA CYS A 936 -15.11 50.71 -15.27
C CYS A 936 -14.68 52.12 -14.83
N SER A 937 -15.06 52.52 -13.61
CA SER A 937 -14.67 53.81 -13.04
C SER A 937 -13.14 53.94 -12.87
N ASP A 938 -12.47 52.88 -12.40
CA ASP A 938 -11.01 52.87 -12.26
C ASP A 938 -10.33 53.01 -13.63
N ILE A 939 -10.82 52.30 -14.65
CA ILE A 939 -10.31 52.40 -16.02
C ILE A 939 -10.45 53.83 -16.54
N LEU A 940 -11.65 54.41 -16.43
CA LEU A 940 -11.94 55.76 -16.95
C LEU A 940 -11.15 56.85 -16.22
N GLN A 941 -10.94 56.72 -14.90
CA GLN A 941 -10.18 57.69 -14.10
C GLN A 941 -8.71 57.79 -14.52
N HIS A 942 -8.12 56.68 -14.99
CA HIS A 942 -6.71 56.61 -15.38
C HIS A 942 -6.49 56.82 -16.89
N LEU A 943 -7.52 57.18 -17.65
CA LEU A 943 -7.37 57.46 -19.07
C LEU A 943 -6.56 58.74 -19.31
N PRO A 944 -5.60 58.72 -20.25
CA PRO A 944 -4.90 59.93 -20.64
C PRO A 944 -5.86 60.92 -21.33
N SER A 945 -5.70 62.21 -21.07
CA SER A 945 -6.49 63.26 -21.71
C SER A 945 -6.19 63.47 -23.21
N SER A 946 -5.31 62.65 -23.80
CA SER A 946 -4.76 62.82 -25.15
C SER A 946 -5.62 62.25 -26.28
N GLY A 947 -6.78 61.65 -26.00
CA GLY A 947 -7.73 61.19 -27.03
C GLY A 947 -8.59 59.99 -26.61
N PRO A 948 -9.62 59.63 -27.40
CA PRO A 948 -10.48 58.49 -27.13
C PRO A 948 -9.78 57.15 -27.36
N VAL A 949 -10.04 56.17 -26.50
CA VAL A 949 -9.68 54.75 -26.72
C VAL A 949 -10.94 54.02 -27.16
N VAL A 950 -10.89 53.28 -28.28
CA VAL A 950 -12.06 52.59 -28.82
C VAL A 950 -11.89 51.08 -28.70
N VAL A 951 -12.84 50.43 -28.06
CA VAL A 951 -12.88 49.00 -27.82
C VAL A 951 -13.97 48.37 -28.68
N ILE A 952 -13.62 47.48 -29.60
CA ILE A 952 -14.59 46.83 -30.50
C ILE A 952 -14.93 45.43 -29.98
N ASN A 953 -16.22 45.11 -29.92
CA ASN A 953 -16.75 43.77 -29.69
C ASN A 953 -17.51 43.27 -30.93
N VAL A 954 -17.30 41.99 -31.27
CA VAL A 954 -17.90 41.37 -32.46
C VAL A 954 -18.52 40.05 -32.05
N TRP A 955 -19.86 39.95 -32.13
CA TRP A 955 -20.59 38.72 -31.83
C TRP A 955 -21.68 38.43 -32.88
N ARG A 956 -22.19 37.19 -32.88
CA ARG A 956 -23.16 36.69 -33.89
C ARG A 956 -24.41 37.56 -33.97
N THR A 957 -24.92 38.04 -32.83
CA THR A 957 -26.17 38.81 -32.75
C THR A 957 -25.98 40.30 -32.96
N ARG A 958 -24.79 40.84 -32.62
CA ARG A 958 -24.49 42.28 -32.73
C ARG A 958 -22.98 42.55 -32.66
N CYS A 959 -22.58 43.68 -33.23
CA CYS A 959 -21.25 44.24 -33.15
C CYS A 959 -21.34 45.65 -32.55
N ASP A 960 -20.41 46.00 -31.68
CA ASP A 960 -20.44 47.23 -30.89
C ASP A 960 -19.04 47.82 -30.76
N ALA A 961 -18.97 49.14 -30.67
CA ALA A 961 -17.79 49.87 -30.23
C ALA A 961 -18.10 50.61 -28.92
N LEU A 962 -17.14 50.61 -28.00
CA LEU A 962 -17.17 51.40 -26.77
C LEU A 962 -16.05 52.43 -26.86
N ALA A 963 -16.40 53.72 -26.85
CA ALA A 963 -15.41 54.80 -26.82
C ALA A 963 -15.20 55.28 -25.38
N LEU A 964 -13.96 55.19 -24.94
CA LEU A 964 -13.50 55.59 -23.61
C LEU A 964 -12.86 56.97 -23.70
N LEU A 965 -13.40 57.92 -22.94
CA LEU A 965 -12.96 59.33 -22.94
C LEU A 965 -12.70 59.75 -21.49
N ALA A 966 -11.57 60.42 -21.26
CA ALA A 966 -11.25 60.97 -19.95
C ALA A 966 -12.33 61.99 -19.51
N GLY A 967 -12.84 61.82 -18.29
CA GLY A 967 -13.88 62.70 -17.70
C GLY A 967 -15.32 62.28 -17.96
N LEU A 968 -15.57 61.16 -18.64
CA LEU A 968 -16.90 60.52 -18.64
C LEU A 968 -17.02 59.56 -17.45
N ASP A 969 -18.24 59.45 -16.92
CA ASP A 969 -18.57 58.47 -15.87
C ASP A 969 -18.84 57.06 -16.44
N GLU A 970 -19.24 56.96 -17.72
CA GLU A 970 -19.50 55.69 -18.41
C GLU A 970 -18.96 55.71 -19.86
N PRO A 971 -18.63 54.54 -20.44
CA PRO A 971 -18.21 54.43 -21.84
C PRO A 971 -19.31 54.85 -22.82
N LEU A 972 -18.94 55.56 -23.88
CA LEU A 972 -19.86 55.88 -24.95
C LEU A 972 -20.09 54.64 -25.83
N HIS A 973 -21.31 54.10 -25.80
CA HIS A 973 -21.70 52.94 -26.60
C HIS A 973 -22.11 53.33 -28.01
N ILE A 974 -21.51 52.68 -29.02
CA ILE A 974 -21.71 52.93 -30.45
C ILE A 974 -22.06 51.59 -31.15
N PRO A 975 -23.34 51.35 -31.51
CA PRO A 975 -23.73 50.17 -32.27
C PRO A 975 -23.14 50.14 -33.69
N LEU A 976 -22.69 48.97 -34.15
CA LEU A 976 -22.11 48.77 -35.49
C LEU A 976 -22.98 47.84 -36.36
N PRO A 977 -24.20 48.26 -36.77
CA PRO A 977 -25.19 47.37 -37.41
C PRO A 977 -24.77 46.86 -38.80
N ASN A 978 -23.86 47.56 -39.48
CA ASN A 978 -23.38 47.18 -40.82
C ASN A 978 -22.21 46.19 -40.77
N PHE A 979 -21.63 45.96 -39.59
CA PHE A 979 -20.55 45.01 -39.38
C PHE A 979 -21.07 43.71 -38.77
N SER A 980 -20.44 42.58 -39.07
CA SER A 980 -20.88 41.27 -38.58
C SER A 980 -19.70 40.33 -38.34
N LEU A 981 -19.90 39.33 -37.47
CA LEU A 981 -18.89 38.30 -37.22
C LEU A 981 -18.48 37.57 -38.51
N LYS A 982 -19.43 37.33 -39.42
CA LYS A 982 -19.17 36.70 -40.73
C LYS A 982 -18.22 37.55 -41.59
N LYS A 983 -18.40 38.88 -41.61
CA LYS A 983 -17.47 39.79 -42.30
C LYS A 983 -16.11 39.80 -41.61
N ALA A 984 -16.06 39.87 -40.28
CA ALA A 984 -14.82 39.88 -39.52
C ALA A 984 -13.97 38.61 -39.75
N ILE A 985 -14.60 37.42 -39.74
CA ILE A 985 -13.92 36.14 -40.03
C ILE A 985 -13.41 36.11 -41.47
N ALA A 986 -14.24 36.52 -42.44
CA ALA A 986 -13.83 36.57 -43.85
C ALA A 986 -12.63 37.51 -44.06
N TYR A 987 -12.70 38.73 -43.50
CA TYR A 987 -11.61 39.70 -43.57
C TYR A 987 -10.33 39.18 -42.92
N ARG A 988 -10.42 38.56 -41.73
CA ARG A 988 -9.27 37.96 -41.05
C ARG A 988 -8.65 36.86 -41.90
N HIS A 989 -9.47 35.93 -42.43
CA HIS A 989 -9.00 34.82 -43.24
C HIS A 989 -8.27 35.31 -44.49
N ASP A 990 -8.92 36.16 -45.29
CA ASP A 990 -8.35 36.67 -46.53
C ASP A 990 -7.08 37.49 -46.26
N LEU A 991 -7.07 38.34 -45.23
CA LEU A 991 -5.89 39.11 -44.85
C LEU A 991 -4.73 38.20 -44.41
N THR A 992 -5.01 37.13 -43.66
CA THR A 992 -3.99 36.16 -43.23
C THR A 992 -3.38 35.46 -44.44
N VAL A 993 -4.21 35.00 -45.38
CA VAL A 993 -3.75 34.39 -46.65
C VAL A 993 -2.89 35.38 -47.45
N TYR A 994 -3.26 36.67 -47.48
CA TYR A 994 -2.43 37.69 -48.14
C TYR A 994 -1.08 37.89 -47.45
N LEU A 995 -1.04 37.95 -46.12
CA LEU A 995 0.20 38.11 -45.35
C LEU A 995 1.15 36.92 -45.55
N GLU A 996 0.63 35.69 -45.50
CA GLU A 996 1.39 34.46 -45.70
C GLU A 996 2.01 34.41 -47.10
N ARG A 997 1.24 34.75 -48.13
CA ARG A 997 1.72 34.83 -49.52
C ARG A 997 2.87 35.82 -49.74
N HIS A 998 3.03 36.80 -48.85
CA HIS A 998 4.09 37.80 -48.92
C HIS A 998 5.20 37.55 -47.89
N GLY A 999 5.22 36.38 -47.24
CA GLY A 999 6.23 36.04 -46.22
C GLY A 999 6.15 36.90 -44.96
N LEU A 1000 5.03 37.61 -44.74
CA LEU A 1000 4.83 38.46 -43.57
C LEU A 1000 4.21 37.62 -42.45
N ARG A 1001 4.83 37.65 -41.26
CA ARG A 1001 4.33 36.95 -40.08
C ARG A 1001 2.94 37.47 -39.68
N ALA A 1002 1.93 36.60 -39.77
CA ALA A 1002 0.68 36.78 -39.05
C ALA A 1002 0.84 36.23 -37.62
N ARG A 1003 0.65 37.06 -36.58
CA ARG A 1003 0.53 36.56 -35.20
C ARG A 1003 -0.75 35.72 -35.10
N GLY A 1004 -0.63 34.42 -34.87
CA GLY A 1004 -1.80 33.54 -34.66
C GLY A 1004 -1.64 32.05 -34.97
N ARG A 1005 -0.54 31.59 -35.58
CA ARG A 1005 -0.19 30.16 -35.63
C ARG A 1005 0.71 29.82 -34.44
N GLY A 1006 0.31 28.79 -33.68
CA GLY A 1006 1.17 28.13 -32.70
C GLY A 1006 2.44 27.62 -33.37
N GLY A 1007 3.54 27.62 -32.63
CA GLY A 1007 4.85 27.27 -33.15
C GLY A 1007 4.93 25.79 -33.55
N GLU A 1008 5.12 25.55 -34.84
CA GLU A 1008 5.79 24.37 -35.36
C GLU A 1008 7.00 24.85 -36.18
N THR A 1009 8.17 24.65 -35.58
CA THR A 1009 9.48 24.39 -36.19
C THR A 1009 9.96 25.27 -37.36
N GLU A 1010 10.80 26.26 -37.03
CA GLU A 1010 11.99 26.57 -37.83
C GLU A 1010 13.07 25.52 -37.49
N GLU A 1011 13.16 24.46 -38.29
CA GLU A 1011 14.42 23.76 -38.54
C GLU A 1011 14.33 22.99 -39.87
N SER A 1012 15.40 23.06 -40.66
CA SER A 1012 15.61 22.47 -42.00
C SER A 1012 14.95 23.14 -43.21
N ILE A 1013 15.61 24.18 -43.75
CA ILE A 1013 15.74 24.34 -45.21
C ILE A 1013 17.24 24.29 -45.52
N LYS A 1014 17.69 23.15 -46.04
CA LYS A 1014 18.88 23.05 -46.88
C LYS A 1014 18.46 22.39 -48.19
N ASP A 1015 18.62 23.16 -49.25
CA ASP A 1015 18.91 22.83 -50.65
C ASP A 1015 18.44 21.47 -51.20
N GLY A 1016 17.60 21.55 -52.23
CA GLY A 1016 17.29 20.46 -53.15
C GLY A 1016 16.28 20.91 -54.19
N GLU A 1017 16.77 21.28 -55.37
CA GLU A 1017 15.97 21.47 -56.59
C GLU A 1017 15.25 20.16 -56.94
N ASP A 1018 13.92 20.20 -57.12
CA ASP A 1018 13.26 19.32 -58.08
C ASP A 1018 11.93 19.93 -58.57
N GLU A 1019 11.81 20.04 -59.89
CA GLU A 1019 10.60 20.44 -60.60
C GLU A 1019 9.66 19.24 -60.73
N GLY A 1020 8.42 19.36 -60.23
CA GLY A 1020 7.41 18.32 -60.44
C GLY A 1020 6.05 18.69 -59.86
N ALA A 1021 5.08 18.92 -60.74
CA ALA A 1021 3.71 19.31 -60.43
C ALA A 1021 2.96 18.33 -59.51
N GLY A 1022 2.22 18.88 -58.55
CA GLY A 1022 1.21 18.19 -57.74
C GLY A 1022 0.45 19.23 -56.90
N GLU A 1023 -0.74 19.61 -57.35
CA GLU A 1023 -1.68 20.45 -56.61
C GLU A 1023 -2.22 19.65 -55.41
N ASP A 1024 -1.59 19.77 -54.24
CA ASP A 1024 -2.19 19.43 -52.94
C ASP A 1024 -1.89 20.58 -51.98
N LEU A 1025 -2.68 21.65 -52.11
CA LEU A 1025 -2.77 22.68 -51.09
C LEU A 1025 -3.78 22.17 -50.05
N ASP A 1026 -3.26 21.65 -48.94
CA ASP A 1026 -4.03 21.39 -47.72
C ASP A 1026 -4.80 22.65 -47.33
N VAL A 1027 -6.07 22.66 -47.72
CA VAL A 1027 -7.06 23.58 -47.18
C VAL A 1027 -7.25 23.13 -45.74
N LEU A 1028 -6.69 23.89 -44.80
CA LEU A 1028 -7.21 23.90 -43.43
C LEU A 1028 -8.68 24.32 -43.53
N GLU A 1029 -9.56 23.33 -43.69
CA GLU A 1029 -10.93 23.44 -43.26
C GLU A 1029 -10.86 23.84 -41.79
N VAL A 1030 -11.19 25.09 -41.53
CA VAL A 1030 -11.67 25.49 -40.22
C VAL A 1030 -12.87 24.56 -40.00
N ALA A 1031 -12.64 23.49 -39.24
CA ALA A 1031 -13.68 22.62 -38.75
C ALA A 1031 -14.84 23.51 -38.32
N ASP A 1032 -16.04 23.22 -38.82
CA ASP A 1032 -17.24 23.83 -38.28
C ASP A 1032 -17.08 23.82 -36.75
N GLU A 1033 -17.13 25.00 -36.12
CA GLU A 1033 -17.15 25.16 -34.65
C GLU A 1033 -18.38 24.46 -34.00
N ASP A 1034 -19.08 23.60 -34.74
CA ASP A 1034 -20.20 22.76 -34.38
C ASP A 1034 -19.77 21.31 -34.05
N SER A 1035 -18.48 20.96 -34.05
CA SER A 1035 -18.02 19.55 -33.86
C SER A 1035 -17.56 19.16 -32.44
N TYR A 1036 -17.87 19.94 -31.40
CA TYR A 1036 -17.70 19.49 -30.01
C TYR A 1036 -19.04 19.46 -29.28
N ASP A 1037 -19.43 18.26 -28.86
CA ASP A 1037 -20.76 17.91 -28.38
C ASP A 1037 -21.00 18.43 -26.96
N GLY A 1038 -21.62 19.61 -26.89
CA GLY A 1038 -22.10 20.27 -25.68
C GLY A 1038 -23.21 21.23 -26.05
N PHE A 1039 -24.46 20.73 -26.04
CA PHE A 1039 -25.70 21.38 -26.46
C PHE A 1039 -25.76 21.72 -27.97
N GLU A 1040 -26.34 20.83 -28.79
CA GLU A 1040 -26.89 21.21 -30.10
C GLU A 1040 -28.06 22.19 -29.89
N LEU A 1041 -27.76 23.49 -29.97
CA LEU A 1041 -28.78 24.53 -30.08
C LEU A 1041 -29.12 24.74 -31.56
N GLU A 1042 -30.36 24.42 -31.95
CA GLU A 1042 -30.91 24.81 -33.25
C GLU A 1042 -30.92 26.35 -33.40
N ASP A 1043 -30.56 26.82 -34.61
CA ASP A 1043 -30.74 28.22 -35.02
C ASP A 1043 -32.23 28.64 -34.98
N ILE A 1044 -32.45 29.95 -34.90
CA ILE A 1044 -33.73 30.66 -34.68
C ILE A 1044 -34.84 30.31 -35.71
N ASP A 1045 -34.54 29.59 -36.80
CA ASP A 1045 -35.46 29.30 -37.91
C ASP A 1045 -36.11 27.89 -37.90
N GLY A 1046 -35.94 27.08 -36.85
CA GLY A 1046 -36.79 25.90 -36.62
C GLY A 1046 -36.81 24.84 -37.73
N LYS A 1047 -35.66 24.58 -38.37
CA LYS A 1047 -35.49 23.43 -39.28
C LYS A 1047 -34.55 22.38 -38.66
N PRO A 1048 -34.98 21.11 -38.58
CA PRO A 1048 -34.14 20.04 -38.05
C PRO A 1048 -32.96 19.76 -38.98
N ARG A 1049 -31.74 19.66 -38.44
CA ARG A 1049 -30.58 19.12 -39.16
C ARG A 1049 -30.75 17.61 -39.32
N GLN A 1050 -31.31 17.16 -40.45
CA GLN A 1050 -31.05 15.79 -40.92
C GLN A 1050 -29.57 15.73 -41.31
N ARG A 1051 -28.75 14.92 -40.60
CA ARG A 1051 -27.45 14.45 -41.13
C ARG A 1051 -27.73 13.54 -42.33
N SER A 1052 -27.99 14.14 -43.49
CA SER A 1052 -27.71 13.49 -44.76
C SER A 1052 -26.30 13.93 -45.17
N PHE A 1053 -25.33 13.01 -45.12
CA PHE A 1053 -24.10 13.16 -45.88
C PHE A 1053 -24.47 13.17 -47.37
N ARG A 1054 -24.82 14.35 -47.90
CA ARG A 1054 -24.59 14.68 -49.29
C ARG A 1054 -23.33 15.53 -49.32
N PRO A 1055 -22.29 15.14 -50.07
CA PRO A 1055 -21.16 16.04 -50.30
C PRO A 1055 -21.72 17.36 -50.82
N ALA A 1056 -21.30 18.47 -50.21
CA ALA A 1056 -21.59 19.79 -50.75
C ALA A 1056 -21.13 19.82 -52.22
N PRO A 1057 -21.91 20.41 -53.14
CA PRO A 1057 -21.47 20.52 -54.52
C PRO A 1057 -20.11 21.24 -54.56
N PRO A 1058 -19.07 20.68 -55.21
CA PRO A 1058 -17.79 21.35 -55.34
C PRO A 1058 -18.01 22.54 -56.28
N GLY A 1059 -18.11 23.75 -55.74
CA GLY A 1059 -18.37 24.93 -56.58
C GLY A 1059 -19.00 26.16 -55.93
N GLY A 1060 -19.05 26.27 -54.60
CA GLY A 1060 -19.39 27.54 -53.95
C GLY A 1060 -18.16 28.46 -53.92
N SER A 1061 -17.96 29.30 -54.93
CA SER A 1061 -16.90 30.31 -54.93
C SER A 1061 -17.09 31.28 -53.74
N ARG A 1062 -16.34 31.07 -52.66
CA ARG A 1062 -16.23 32.05 -51.57
C ARG A 1062 -15.60 33.30 -52.19
N ARG A 1063 -16.35 34.40 -52.25
CA ARG A 1063 -15.83 35.71 -52.70
C ARG A 1063 -14.64 36.06 -51.81
N ARG A 1064 -13.43 36.08 -52.37
CA ARG A 1064 -12.22 36.58 -51.71
C ARG A 1064 -12.21 38.10 -51.77
N TYR A 1065 -12.03 38.75 -50.64
CA TYR A 1065 -11.85 40.19 -50.55
C TYR A 1065 -10.39 40.56 -50.78
N SER A 1066 -10.13 41.53 -51.65
CA SER A 1066 -8.82 42.18 -51.73
C SER A 1066 -8.50 42.96 -50.46
N VAL A 1067 -7.22 43.22 -50.18
CA VAL A 1067 -6.81 44.08 -49.04
C VAL A 1067 -7.52 45.44 -49.08
N HIS A 1068 -7.71 46.02 -50.27
CA HIS A 1068 -8.45 47.26 -50.45
C HIS A 1068 -9.92 47.14 -50.05
N GLU A 1069 -10.63 46.10 -50.48
CA GLU A 1069 -12.03 45.85 -50.10
C GLU A 1069 -12.18 45.58 -48.58
N ILE A 1070 -11.20 44.93 -47.96
CA ILE A 1070 -11.16 44.72 -46.50
C ILE A 1070 -11.04 46.05 -45.77
N LEU A 1071 -10.06 46.89 -46.16
CA LEU A 1071 -9.84 48.20 -45.55
C LEU A 1071 -11.02 49.16 -45.78
N GLU A 1072 -11.58 49.18 -46.99
CA GLU A 1072 -12.77 49.97 -47.31
C GLU A 1072 -13.99 49.52 -46.50
N GLY A 1073 -14.18 48.21 -46.36
CA GLY A 1073 -15.23 47.63 -45.52
C GLY A 1073 -15.09 48.02 -44.05
N LEU A 1074 -13.90 47.85 -43.47
CA LEU A 1074 -13.62 48.26 -42.09
C LEU A 1074 -13.79 49.77 -41.90
N TRP A 1075 -13.38 50.59 -42.86
CA TRP A 1075 -13.57 52.04 -42.80
C TRP A 1075 -15.06 52.41 -42.76
N LYS A 1076 -15.86 51.87 -43.69
CA LYS A 1076 -17.29 52.19 -43.80
C LYS A 1076 -18.12 51.63 -42.64
N ASP A 1077 -17.86 50.39 -42.24
CA ASP A 1077 -18.72 49.65 -41.32
C ASP A 1077 -18.30 49.80 -39.86
N VAL A 1078 -17.05 50.21 -39.57
CA VAL A 1078 -16.50 50.29 -38.20
C VAL A 1078 -15.93 51.68 -37.89
N VAL A 1079 -14.95 52.15 -38.65
CA VAL A 1079 -14.19 53.37 -38.29
C VAL A 1079 -15.03 54.64 -38.42
N LYS A 1080 -15.72 54.81 -39.56
CA LYS A 1080 -16.53 56.00 -39.82
C LYS A 1080 -17.67 56.18 -38.80
N PRO A 1081 -18.50 55.16 -38.48
CA PRO A 1081 -19.52 55.26 -37.43
C PRO A 1081 -18.97 55.71 -36.07
N VAL A 1082 -17.77 55.24 -35.71
CA VAL A 1082 -17.10 55.63 -34.46
C VAL A 1082 -16.68 57.10 -34.50
N LEU A 1083 -16.04 57.56 -35.58
CA LEU A 1083 -15.62 58.95 -35.72
C LEU A 1083 -16.80 59.93 -35.76
N ASP A 1084 -17.86 59.56 -36.48
CA ASP A 1084 -19.09 60.34 -36.58
C ASP A 1084 -19.73 60.51 -35.19
N SER A 1085 -19.76 59.43 -34.38
CA SER A 1085 -20.31 59.44 -33.01
C SER A 1085 -19.46 60.26 -32.03
N LEU A 1086 -18.16 60.36 -32.27
CA LEU A 1086 -17.23 61.17 -31.48
C LEU A 1086 -17.16 62.64 -31.94
N ALA A 1087 -17.97 63.03 -32.93
CA ALA A 1087 -17.99 64.37 -33.52
C ALA A 1087 -16.63 64.83 -34.09
N PHE A 1088 -15.77 63.90 -34.50
CA PHE A 1088 -14.56 64.24 -35.25
C PHE A 1088 -14.95 64.58 -36.69
N SER A 1089 -14.86 65.87 -37.06
CA SER A 1089 -15.05 66.25 -38.46
C SER A 1089 -13.86 65.79 -39.29
N VAL A 1090 -13.99 64.67 -39.99
CA VAL A 1090 -13.04 64.30 -41.05
C VAL A 1090 -13.31 65.23 -42.23
N SER A 1091 -12.52 66.29 -42.37
CA SER A 1091 -12.46 67.01 -43.64
C SER A 1091 -11.91 66.05 -44.69
N CYS A 1092 -12.79 65.50 -45.53
CA CYS A 1092 -12.46 64.64 -46.66
C CYS A 1092 -11.27 65.19 -47.46
N THR A 1093 -10.09 64.59 -47.28
CA THR A 1093 -8.98 64.52 -48.26
C THR A 1093 -7.88 63.60 -47.73
N LEU A 1094 -8.25 62.37 -47.35
CA LEU A 1094 -7.30 61.26 -47.40
C LEU A 1094 -7.73 60.41 -48.59
N SER A 1095 -7.20 60.76 -49.76
CA SER A 1095 -7.12 59.82 -50.87
C SER A 1095 -6.43 58.56 -50.35
N LEU A 1096 -7.14 57.43 -50.38
CA LEU A 1096 -6.57 56.10 -50.17
C LEU A 1096 -5.47 55.86 -51.23
N GLN A 1097 -4.25 56.29 -50.92
CA GLN A 1097 -3.01 55.72 -51.44
C GLN A 1097 -2.42 54.89 -50.31
N PHE A 1098 -2.92 53.67 -50.18
CA PHE A 1098 -2.23 52.55 -49.55
C PHE A 1098 -2.48 51.32 -50.42
#